data_AF-L0JHT4-F1
#
_entry.id   AF-L0JHT4-F1
#
_cell.length_a   1.000
_cell.length_b   1.000
_cell.length_c   1.000
_cell.angle_alpha   90.00
_cell.angle_beta   90.00
_cell.angle_gamma   90.00
#
_symmetry.space_group_name_H-M   'P 1'
#
loop_
_entity.id
_entity.type
_entity.pdbx_description
1 polymer ?
#
loop_
_entity_poly.entity_id
_entity_poly.type
_entity_poly.pdbx_seq_one_letter_code
_entity_poly.pdbx_strand_id
1 'polypeptide(L)'
;MREKGRSLFLAALMVLSVVALTASFAAPAAAQSADTAERTLSSTEAQAGDVVEVTETIQLSESGTVDWSAEFSPAFQNVEYTSTDNADFPTFDNDKALASWGDVSEVTLVYEVTIPDDANVDDTYTISSSLSSPEETDVTGEDTITVVDGSDGGDGSDGGNEDNTGDGPRYENDLSVSPGDTVYQGEEDTEFSDEFTSDVLNGVENGGAEGEQLSFPIPQDQETGVYGDGNENTVTVTDPRVDDITINRLDDSGNEITDVDGSSITTEDADQMNVVADYNFDDAEYAELTITDESDTDITNQVLASGEDDTLKDGEPVRLDLSDEDAGTYTFTVEGGENLDFGSAADTTTVEMTTDDDLGLELATSDAVRGDNVKYTVTSGSDDDLHYVVIESSDFRDGVSPDNAERIFRNVADTEEVGAYDADNDVKNPADIEDADFAWAQVEMDGTTAVGQIETQYVDDSSIDVDVYNNDVAIDQIDDADSEDDVSLDVSEGDISIENPSDTYVVGSEIDVTGSATGADEVALFARDNSDWELITQNIDVDSDDTFEEEDFVLSSSDHGDGADILSLPGTYRFGVIDQSDADEVMNDDNTIGTSDFNQGSSASMSLRVAEGDLTAEFETINGEIAEDVDEDITFEGTARGQREVVVAFVDQRGNTVVDTVSVDSDDHTFDEEDFSLAGLSQGTVSAHVISDGRDDQYGDDDLPGTYTDIVTWVDELEDESLTGDQIRDRISSETVDESASDDRMVTDTFRYTDASTTVESVYPEGAAADGVNPVGIDDTIVAEGQTNLQPSDNTISVEILDEDGTSKEIASTDEWNTDGQWSLSVSTDNLDVGTYTLESDDSETTDRTDIEIVEERQDDDGDDGDDGTDGDDGEDDTDGDDGDDGTDGDDGDDGTDGDDGDDGTDGDDGDDGTDGDDGDDDGTPGFGVAVAMIALLGAALIALRRNDN
;
A
#
# COMPACT_ATOMS: atom_id res chain seq x y z
N MET A 1 -8.36 24.17 -29.88
CA MET A 1 -7.52 23.02 -29.49
C MET A 1 -7.41 22.97 -27.97
N ARG A 2 -8.55 22.99 -27.24
CA ARG A 2 -8.60 23.06 -25.77
C ARG A 2 -9.29 21.85 -25.13
N GLU A 3 -9.56 20.82 -25.92
CA GLU A 3 -10.20 19.57 -25.48
C GLU A 3 -9.29 18.34 -25.64
N LYS A 4 -8.08 18.50 -26.21
CA LYS A 4 -7.13 17.39 -26.38
C LYS A 4 -6.04 17.29 -25.28
N GLY A 5 -5.78 18.36 -24.51
CA GLY A 5 -4.88 18.30 -23.34
C GLY A 5 -5.52 17.62 -22.12
N ARG A 6 -6.82 17.84 -21.91
CA ARG A 6 -7.57 17.25 -20.77
C ARG A 6 -7.70 15.72 -20.80
N SER A 7 -7.56 15.10 -21.96
CA SER A 7 -7.68 13.64 -22.10
C SER A 7 -6.36 12.91 -21.91
N LEU A 8 -5.22 13.60 -22.04
CA LEU A 8 -3.90 13.04 -21.76
C LEU A 8 -3.57 13.18 -20.27
N PHE A 9 -4.01 14.29 -19.66
CA PHE A 9 -3.88 14.56 -18.22
C PHE A 9 -4.59 13.52 -17.33
N LEU A 10 -5.78 13.06 -17.72
CA LEU A 10 -6.50 11.99 -16.99
C LEU A 10 -5.93 10.58 -17.23
N ALA A 11 -5.22 10.37 -18.34
CA ALA A 11 -4.61 9.07 -18.64
C ALA A 11 -3.29 8.88 -17.88
N ALA A 12 -2.53 9.95 -17.66
CA ALA A 12 -1.35 9.93 -16.79
C ALA A 12 -1.76 9.83 -15.31
N LEU A 13 -2.84 10.49 -14.89
CA LEU A 13 -3.35 10.39 -13.52
C LEU A 13 -3.94 9.01 -13.17
N MET A 14 -4.49 8.27 -14.15
CA MET A 14 -4.98 6.89 -13.94
C MET A 14 -3.84 5.86 -13.84
N VAL A 15 -2.63 6.20 -14.27
CA VAL A 15 -1.45 5.31 -14.11
C VAL A 15 -0.77 5.55 -12.76
N LEU A 16 -0.92 6.74 -12.15
CA LEU A 16 -0.43 7.02 -10.79
C LEU A 16 -1.41 6.66 -9.66
N SER A 17 -2.70 6.38 -9.95
CA SER A 17 -3.68 6.10 -8.88
C SER A 17 -3.72 4.64 -8.40
N VAL A 18 -2.73 3.81 -8.74
CA VAL A 18 -2.64 2.41 -8.29
C VAL A 18 -1.65 2.24 -7.12
N VAL A 19 -0.91 3.29 -6.75
CA VAL A 19 -0.09 3.28 -5.52
C VAL A 19 -0.59 4.40 -4.61
N ALA A 20 -1.64 4.12 -3.84
CA ALA A 20 -2.06 4.94 -2.72
C ALA A 20 -2.44 4.00 -1.58
N LEU A 21 -1.46 3.77 -0.71
CA LEU A 21 -1.56 3.18 0.61
C LEU A 21 -2.87 3.55 1.32
N THR A 22 -3.47 2.52 1.92
CA THR A 22 -4.66 2.51 2.77
C THR A 22 -4.46 3.33 4.05
N ALA A 23 -4.50 4.65 3.96
CA ALA A 23 -4.66 5.50 5.13
C ALA A 23 -6.13 5.46 5.61
N SER A 24 -6.35 4.87 6.79
CA SER A 24 -7.63 4.78 7.49
C SER A 24 -8.48 6.07 7.40
N PHE A 25 -9.69 5.97 6.85
CA PHE A 25 -10.64 7.09 6.80
C PHE A 25 -11.23 7.40 8.17
N ALA A 26 -10.75 8.46 8.82
CA ALA A 26 -11.42 9.10 9.96
C ALA A 26 -11.80 10.56 9.65
N ALA A 27 -13.09 10.77 9.40
CA ALA A 27 -13.85 12.05 9.41
C ALA A 27 -13.53 13.08 8.29
N PRO A 28 -14.51 13.92 7.88
CA PRO A 28 -14.34 14.82 6.75
C PRO A 28 -13.35 15.94 7.11
N ALA A 29 -12.17 15.90 6.48
CA ALA A 29 -11.18 16.97 6.54
C ALA A 29 -11.83 18.29 6.12
N ALA A 30 -11.66 19.32 6.94
CA ALA A 30 -11.93 20.69 6.53
C ALA A 30 -11.01 21.03 5.35
N ALA A 31 -11.51 21.82 4.38
CA ALA A 31 -10.75 22.21 3.20
C ALA A 31 -9.39 22.84 3.59
N GLN A 32 -8.30 22.11 3.35
CA GLN A 32 -6.94 22.61 3.39
C GLN A 32 -6.74 23.56 2.20
N SER A 33 -6.03 24.67 2.42
CA SER A 33 -5.63 25.62 1.38
C SER A 33 -4.27 26.18 1.75
N ALA A 34 -3.38 26.35 0.77
CA ALA A 34 -2.13 27.08 0.98
C ALA A 34 -2.44 28.55 1.34
N ASP A 35 -1.77 29.07 2.38
CA ASP A 35 -1.86 30.49 2.77
C ASP A 35 -1.02 31.35 1.81
N THR A 36 0.14 30.85 1.38
CA THR A 36 1.00 31.46 0.34
C THR A 36 1.78 30.38 -0.43
N ALA A 37 1.94 30.59 -1.74
CA ALA A 37 2.84 29.83 -2.61
C ALA A 37 3.54 30.82 -3.55
N GLU A 38 4.83 31.06 -3.31
CA GLU A 38 5.63 32.08 -4.00
C GLU A 38 6.88 31.49 -4.66
N ARG A 39 7.20 31.95 -5.88
CA ARG A 39 8.43 31.62 -6.63
C ARG A 39 9.33 32.85 -6.78
N THR A 40 10.63 32.63 -6.63
CA THR A 40 11.70 33.58 -6.99
C THR A 40 12.74 32.90 -7.86
N LEU A 41 13.31 33.64 -8.80
CA LEU A 41 14.42 33.19 -9.64
C LEU A 41 15.71 33.92 -9.24
N SER A 42 16.87 33.27 -9.32
CA SER A 42 18.16 33.95 -9.15
C SER A 42 18.39 35.00 -10.24
N SER A 43 17.87 34.75 -11.45
CA SER A 43 17.80 35.71 -12.55
C SER A 43 16.57 35.52 -13.45
N THR A 44 16.03 36.61 -13.98
CA THR A 44 14.98 36.59 -15.03
C THR A 44 15.55 36.71 -16.45
N GLU A 45 16.86 36.92 -16.58
CA GLU A 45 17.62 37.06 -17.83
C GLU A 45 18.86 36.15 -17.77
N ALA A 46 19.05 35.30 -18.79
CA ALA A 46 20.12 34.30 -18.82
C ALA A 46 20.66 34.14 -20.24
N GLN A 47 21.90 33.68 -20.41
CA GLN A 47 22.47 33.29 -21.69
C GLN A 47 22.19 31.82 -21.99
N ALA A 48 22.55 31.35 -23.19
CA ALA A 48 22.52 29.94 -23.50
C ALA A 48 23.63 29.22 -22.72
N GLY A 49 23.30 28.11 -22.04
CA GLY A 49 24.21 27.39 -21.14
C GLY A 49 24.11 27.79 -19.67
N ASP A 50 23.57 28.98 -19.36
CA ASP A 50 23.47 29.47 -17.97
C ASP A 50 22.54 28.60 -17.11
N VAL A 51 22.91 28.47 -15.84
CA VAL A 51 22.11 27.83 -14.79
C VAL A 51 21.37 28.90 -13.99
N VAL A 52 20.06 28.69 -13.79
CA VAL A 52 19.20 29.59 -13.01
C VAL A 52 18.59 28.83 -11.83
N GLU A 53 18.90 29.27 -10.61
CA GLU A 53 18.29 28.74 -9.39
C GLU A 53 16.85 29.24 -9.25
N VAL A 54 15.95 28.32 -8.93
CA VAL A 54 14.53 28.52 -8.70
C VAL A 54 14.19 28.13 -7.27
N THR A 55 13.76 29.10 -6.48
CA THR A 55 13.27 28.85 -5.12
C THR A 55 11.75 28.98 -5.08
N GLU A 56 11.08 27.94 -4.60
CA GLU A 56 9.63 27.94 -4.36
C GLU A 56 9.34 27.72 -2.87
N THR A 57 8.62 28.66 -2.24
CA THR A 57 8.26 28.58 -0.82
C THR A 57 6.75 28.45 -0.66
N ILE A 58 6.32 27.42 0.07
CA ILE A 58 4.91 27.08 0.27
C ILE A 58 4.60 27.09 1.77
N GLN A 59 3.52 27.78 2.15
CA GLN A 59 3.01 27.83 3.51
C GLN A 59 1.59 27.31 3.54
N LEU A 60 1.32 26.30 4.38
CA LEU A 60 -0.02 25.80 4.59
C LEU A 60 -0.68 26.49 5.79
N SER A 61 -2.01 26.64 5.72
CA SER A 61 -2.80 27.17 6.83
C SER A 61 -2.85 26.22 8.05
N GLU A 62 -2.65 24.92 7.84
CA GLU A 62 -2.47 23.84 8.83
C GLU A 62 -1.54 22.77 8.23
N SER A 63 -0.85 21.96 9.03
CA SER A 63 0.05 20.92 8.48
C SER A 63 -0.71 19.86 7.67
N GLY A 64 -0.08 19.33 6.63
CA GLY A 64 -0.65 18.26 5.80
C GLY A 64 0.29 17.85 4.67
N THR A 65 -0.14 16.84 3.91
CA THR A 65 0.56 16.33 2.72
C THR A 65 0.55 17.35 1.58
N VAL A 66 1.67 17.49 0.89
CA VAL A 66 1.86 18.42 -0.23
C VAL A 66 2.36 17.67 -1.45
N ASP A 67 1.58 17.70 -2.54
CA ASP A 67 2.03 17.24 -3.85
C ASP A 67 2.28 18.46 -4.73
N TRP A 68 3.49 18.59 -5.26
CA TRP A 68 3.93 19.67 -6.12
C TRP A 68 4.27 19.16 -7.52
N SER A 69 3.95 19.97 -8.52
CA SER A 69 4.34 19.70 -9.90
C SER A 69 4.74 20.97 -10.62
N ALA A 70 5.75 20.90 -11.48
CA ALA A 70 6.11 21.96 -12.42
C ALA A 70 6.15 21.43 -13.86
N GLU A 71 5.68 22.26 -14.80
CA GLU A 71 5.84 22.09 -16.24
C GLU A 71 6.72 23.22 -16.80
N PHE A 72 7.68 22.86 -17.65
CA PHE A 72 8.61 23.79 -18.28
C PHE A 72 8.33 23.92 -19.78
N SER A 73 8.21 25.16 -20.27
CA SER A 73 7.92 25.42 -21.69
C SER A 73 8.68 26.63 -22.22
N PRO A 74 9.60 26.45 -23.19
CA PRO A 74 10.15 25.17 -23.69
C PRO A 74 10.84 24.34 -22.60
N ALA A 75 11.18 23.08 -22.90
CA ALA A 75 11.96 22.23 -21.99
C ALA A 75 13.37 22.82 -21.79
N PHE A 76 13.90 22.69 -20.57
CA PHE A 76 15.27 23.09 -20.24
C PHE A 76 16.28 22.03 -20.73
N GLN A 77 17.57 22.33 -20.65
CA GLN A 77 18.63 21.36 -20.97
C GLN A 77 18.87 20.38 -19.82
N ASN A 78 18.81 20.88 -18.59
CA ASN A 78 18.81 20.12 -17.36
C ASN A 78 17.93 20.85 -16.34
N VAL A 79 17.41 20.11 -15.36
CA VAL A 79 16.67 20.65 -14.20
C VAL A 79 17.13 19.84 -13.01
N GLU A 80 17.66 20.42 -11.94
CA GLU A 80 18.29 19.65 -10.84
C GLU A 80 17.84 20.15 -9.47
N TYR A 81 17.66 19.29 -8.47
CA TYR A 81 17.27 19.72 -7.13
C TYR A 81 18.49 20.00 -6.26
N THR A 82 18.59 21.22 -5.71
CA THR A 82 19.72 21.63 -4.87
C THR A 82 19.39 21.66 -3.37
N SER A 83 18.10 21.76 -3.01
CA SER A 83 17.64 21.60 -1.62
C SER A 83 16.18 21.18 -1.57
N THR A 84 15.89 20.12 -0.81
CA THR A 84 14.67 19.33 -1.00
C THR A 84 13.78 19.17 0.24
N ASP A 85 14.18 19.67 1.42
CA ASP A 85 13.40 19.57 2.67
C ASP A 85 12.78 18.16 2.89
N ASN A 86 13.52 17.09 2.52
CA ASN A 86 13.16 15.70 2.73
C ASN A 86 11.91 15.20 1.95
N ALA A 87 11.75 15.66 0.69
CA ALA A 87 10.69 15.26 -0.24
C ALA A 87 10.93 13.87 -0.90
N ASP A 88 9.85 13.23 -1.34
CA ASP A 88 9.85 12.06 -2.23
C ASP A 88 9.74 12.49 -3.71
N PHE A 89 10.51 11.85 -4.60
CA PHE A 89 10.64 12.23 -6.03
C PHE A 89 10.19 11.10 -6.97
N PRO A 90 8.92 11.08 -7.40
CA PRO A 90 8.40 10.00 -8.23
C PRO A 90 8.72 10.13 -9.74
N THR A 91 9.17 11.29 -10.24
CA THR A 91 9.50 11.49 -11.68
C THR A 91 10.38 12.73 -11.91
N PHE A 92 11.30 12.64 -12.88
CA PHE A 92 12.22 13.72 -13.29
C PHE A 92 12.38 13.77 -14.82
N ASP A 93 12.15 14.92 -15.44
CA ASP A 93 12.38 15.16 -16.88
C ASP A 93 12.65 16.66 -17.13
N ASN A 94 13.29 16.98 -18.26
CA ASN A 94 13.68 18.33 -18.65
C ASN A 94 12.48 19.25 -18.96
N ASP A 95 11.27 18.68 -19.09
CA ASP A 95 10.01 19.40 -19.31
C ASP A 95 9.03 19.32 -18.13
N LYS A 96 9.34 18.54 -17.08
CA LYS A 96 8.47 18.35 -15.93
C LYS A 96 9.21 17.88 -14.67
N ALA A 97 8.85 18.46 -13.52
CA ALA A 97 9.35 18.05 -12.21
C ALA A 97 8.19 17.73 -11.24
N LEU A 98 8.37 16.74 -10.36
CA LEU A 98 7.40 16.31 -9.34
C LEU A 98 8.09 16.14 -7.97
N ALA A 99 7.43 16.59 -6.91
CA ALA A 99 7.88 16.37 -5.53
C ALA A 99 6.68 16.20 -4.59
N SER A 100 6.80 15.32 -3.59
CA SER A 100 5.77 15.12 -2.57
C SER A 100 6.38 15.21 -1.16
N TRP A 101 5.64 15.80 -0.22
CA TRP A 101 5.98 15.85 1.19
C TRP A 101 4.84 15.27 2.02
N GLY A 102 5.19 14.57 3.10
CA GLY A 102 4.24 14.12 4.14
C GLY A 102 3.64 15.28 4.94
N ASP A 103 3.31 15.05 6.22
CA ASP A 103 2.64 16.06 7.06
C ASP A 103 3.56 17.26 7.41
N VAL A 104 3.50 18.33 6.60
CA VAL A 104 4.37 19.53 6.70
C VAL A 104 3.53 20.81 6.82
N SER A 105 4.07 21.86 7.46
CA SER A 105 3.39 23.18 7.57
C SER A 105 4.00 24.28 6.70
N GLU A 106 5.26 24.11 6.30
CA GLU A 106 6.08 25.01 5.50
C GLU A 106 7.10 24.12 4.76
N VAL A 107 7.32 24.38 3.47
CA VAL A 107 8.37 23.75 2.68
C VAL A 107 9.05 24.78 1.79
N THR A 108 10.36 24.65 1.63
CA THR A 108 11.15 25.40 0.65
C THR A 108 11.83 24.42 -0.30
N LEU A 109 11.45 24.49 -1.57
CA LEU A 109 12.06 23.72 -2.65
C LEU A 109 13.03 24.62 -3.41
N VAL A 110 14.27 24.16 -3.59
CA VAL A 110 15.25 24.83 -4.45
C VAL A 110 15.69 23.86 -5.54
N TYR A 111 15.59 24.30 -6.78
CA TYR A 111 16.04 23.55 -7.96
C TYR A 111 16.65 24.49 -8.98
N GLU A 112 17.62 24.01 -9.74
CA GLU A 112 18.31 24.72 -10.80
C GLU A 112 17.76 24.32 -12.17
N VAL A 113 17.75 25.24 -13.12
CA VAL A 113 17.38 24.97 -14.52
C VAL A 113 18.45 25.51 -15.47
N THR A 114 18.90 24.68 -16.41
CA THR A 114 19.93 25.04 -17.39
C THR A 114 19.29 25.46 -18.72
N ILE A 115 19.66 26.63 -19.23
CA ILE A 115 19.20 27.11 -20.54
C ILE A 115 19.93 26.31 -21.64
N PRO A 116 19.21 25.75 -22.64
CA PRO A 116 19.84 25.07 -23.76
C PRO A 116 20.96 25.85 -24.46
N ASP A 117 22.09 25.19 -24.70
CA ASP A 117 23.24 25.72 -25.45
C ASP A 117 22.89 26.28 -26.84
N ASP A 118 21.78 25.80 -27.43
CA ASP A 118 21.30 26.22 -28.75
C ASP A 118 20.13 27.22 -28.70
N ALA A 119 19.80 27.76 -27.51
CA ALA A 119 18.76 28.76 -27.33
C ALA A 119 19.13 30.08 -28.04
N ASN A 120 18.13 30.74 -28.64
CA ASN A 120 18.33 32.01 -29.34
C ASN A 120 18.02 33.19 -28.43
N VAL A 121 18.70 34.31 -28.65
CA VAL A 121 18.35 35.61 -28.07
C VAL A 121 16.86 35.92 -28.31
N ASP A 122 16.20 36.44 -27.27
CA ASP A 122 14.76 36.67 -27.14
C ASP A 122 13.90 35.39 -26.97
N ASP A 123 14.48 34.18 -26.89
CA ASP A 123 13.73 32.98 -26.48
C ASP A 123 13.27 33.13 -25.02
N THR A 124 12.09 32.62 -24.70
CA THR A 124 11.50 32.75 -23.37
C THR A 124 11.12 31.38 -22.84
N TYR A 125 11.66 31.02 -21.68
CA TYR A 125 11.33 29.81 -20.94
C TYR A 125 10.35 30.16 -19.82
N THR A 126 9.28 29.40 -19.69
CA THR A 126 8.24 29.63 -18.69
C THR A 126 8.13 28.45 -17.74
N ILE A 127 8.06 28.74 -16.45
CA ILE A 127 7.91 27.77 -15.36
C ILE A 127 6.49 27.87 -14.82
N SER A 128 5.71 26.80 -14.95
CA SER A 128 4.34 26.71 -14.43
C SER A 128 4.28 25.62 -13.36
N SER A 129 4.14 25.98 -12.09
CA SER A 129 4.00 25.00 -11.00
C SER A 129 2.69 25.17 -10.24
N SER A 130 2.18 24.05 -9.73
CA SER A 130 0.95 23.95 -8.97
C SER A 130 1.02 22.86 -7.90
N LEU A 131 0.15 22.98 -6.90
CA LEU A 131 0.00 22.04 -5.80
C LEU A 131 -1.28 21.21 -5.99
N SER A 132 -1.26 19.89 -5.83
CA SER A 132 -2.42 19.02 -6.07
C SER A 132 -2.96 18.35 -4.80
N SER A 133 -3.23 19.08 -3.72
CA SER A 133 -4.11 18.61 -2.63
C SER A 133 -4.53 19.74 -1.68
N PRO A 134 -5.83 19.92 -1.32
CA PRO A 134 -7.06 19.40 -1.94
C PRO A 134 -7.68 20.35 -2.98
N GLU A 135 -7.11 21.53 -3.22
CA GLU A 135 -7.46 22.42 -4.35
C GLU A 135 -6.18 22.80 -5.11
N GLU A 136 -6.22 22.75 -6.45
CA GLU A 136 -5.10 23.24 -7.27
C GLU A 136 -4.81 24.70 -6.96
N THR A 137 -3.63 24.93 -6.38
CA THR A 137 -3.11 26.27 -6.10
C THR A 137 -1.90 26.50 -6.98
N ASP A 138 -1.99 27.45 -7.89
CA ASP A 138 -0.87 27.89 -8.72
C ASP A 138 0.18 28.59 -7.83
N VAL A 139 1.44 28.24 -8.01
CA VAL A 139 2.55 29.01 -7.42
C VAL A 139 2.69 30.31 -8.21
N THR A 140 2.78 31.43 -7.48
CA THR A 140 2.81 32.78 -8.08
C THR A 140 4.18 33.40 -7.91
N GLY A 141 4.66 34.23 -8.85
CA GLY A 141 6.00 34.82 -8.74
C GLY A 141 6.63 35.10 -10.09
N GLU A 142 7.95 35.13 -10.13
CA GLU A 142 8.72 35.23 -11.37
C GLU A 142 8.65 33.89 -12.09
N ASP A 143 8.02 33.85 -13.27
CA ASP A 143 7.72 32.60 -14.00
C ASP A 143 8.37 32.54 -15.38
N THR A 144 9.18 33.54 -15.76
CA THR A 144 9.79 33.62 -17.09
C THR A 144 11.28 33.97 -17.03
N ILE A 145 12.07 33.19 -17.75
CA ILE A 145 13.48 33.47 -18.03
C ILE A 145 13.60 33.85 -19.52
N THR A 146 14.20 35.00 -19.82
CA THR A 146 14.42 35.46 -21.20
C THR A 146 15.88 35.31 -21.58
N VAL A 147 16.15 34.68 -22.71
CA VAL A 147 17.50 34.51 -23.23
C VAL A 147 18.00 35.85 -23.76
N VAL A 148 19.07 36.37 -23.16
CA VAL A 148 19.70 37.63 -23.56
C VAL A 148 20.95 37.37 -24.40
N ASP A 149 21.34 38.36 -25.19
CA ASP A 149 22.54 38.28 -26.03
C ASP A 149 23.77 38.38 -25.13
N GLY A 150 24.55 37.30 -25.03
CA GLY A 150 25.84 37.28 -24.35
C GLY A 150 26.91 38.12 -25.04
N SER A 151 26.60 38.81 -26.15
CA SER A 151 27.54 39.72 -26.79
C SER A 151 27.46 41.15 -26.25
N ASP A 152 28.08 41.36 -25.09
CA ASP A 152 28.90 42.56 -24.88
C ASP A 152 30.33 42.12 -24.49
N GLY A 153 31.15 41.88 -25.53
CA GLY A 153 32.53 41.42 -25.44
C GLY A 153 32.97 40.87 -26.79
N GLY A 154 33.98 41.47 -27.44
CA GLY A 154 34.14 41.42 -28.89
C GLY A 154 34.82 40.18 -29.47
N ASP A 155 34.20 39.55 -30.48
CA ASP A 155 34.92 38.67 -31.39
C ASP A 155 35.75 39.49 -32.40
N GLY A 156 37.06 39.40 -32.20
CA GLY A 156 38.11 39.82 -33.10
C GLY A 156 37.98 39.18 -34.48
N SER A 157 37.27 39.87 -35.37
CA SER A 157 37.39 39.65 -36.81
C SER A 157 38.77 40.11 -37.30
N ASP A 158 39.78 39.23 -37.28
CA ASP A 158 41.01 39.42 -38.05
C ASP A 158 40.70 39.37 -39.55
N GLY A 159 40.50 40.56 -40.10
CA GLY A 159 40.08 40.80 -41.47
C GLY A 159 40.62 42.08 -42.10
N GLY A 160 41.76 42.59 -41.60
CA GLY A 160 42.65 43.48 -42.34
C GLY A 160 42.18 44.92 -42.55
N ASN A 161 42.58 45.79 -41.63
CA ASN A 161 43.06 47.12 -42.01
C ASN A 161 44.23 47.53 -41.10
N GLU A 162 45.42 47.57 -41.69
CA GLU A 162 46.63 48.13 -41.08
C GLU A 162 46.39 49.61 -40.70
N ASP A 163 46.27 49.93 -39.40
CA ASP A 163 46.67 51.23 -38.87
C ASP A 163 46.97 51.18 -37.35
N ASN A 164 48.07 50.53 -37.00
CA ASN A 164 49.09 50.96 -36.02
C ASN A 164 48.71 52.07 -35.00
N THR A 165 48.18 51.67 -33.82
CA THR A 165 48.40 52.29 -32.50
C THR A 165 48.64 51.17 -31.47
N GLY A 166 49.41 51.43 -30.42
CA GLY A 166 49.90 50.39 -29.49
C GLY A 166 48.77 49.81 -28.64
N ASP A 167 48.54 48.50 -28.80
CA ASP A 167 47.53 47.70 -28.10
C ASP A 167 48.21 46.92 -26.99
N GLY A 168 48.06 47.42 -25.79
CA GLY A 168 48.37 46.78 -24.52
C GLY A 168 47.55 47.53 -23.49
N PRO A 169 47.15 46.88 -22.39
CA PRO A 169 46.11 47.41 -21.51
C PRO A 169 46.51 48.77 -20.93
N ARG A 170 45.53 49.60 -20.56
CA ARG A 170 45.72 51.04 -20.29
C ARG A 170 46.74 51.29 -19.17
N TYR A 171 46.85 50.38 -18.20
CA TYR A 171 47.82 50.40 -17.11
C TYR A 171 49.28 50.16 -17.54
N GLU A 172 49.56 49.34 -18.57
CA GLU A 172 50.94 49.05 -18.98
C GLU A 172 51.65 50.24 -19.66
N ASN A 173 50.85 51.14 -20.26
CA ASN A 173 51.35 52.15 -21.18
C ASN A 173 51.07 53.60 -20.74
N ASP A 174 50.51 53.83 -19.53
CA ASP A 174 50.15 55.16 -19.01
C ASP A 174 49.25 55.90 -20.04
N LEU A 175 48.26 55.17 -20.57
CA LEU A 175 47.39 55.62 -21.66
C LEU A 175 46.18 56.38 -21.11
N SER A 176 45.96 57.57 -21.67
CA SER A 176 44.75 58.35 -21.43
C SER A 176 43.54 57.70 -22.08
N VAL A 177 42.38 57.78 -21.42
CA VAL A 177 41.10 57.27 -21.96
C VAL A 177 40.73 58.00 -23.25
N SER A 178 40.53 57.24 -24.31
CA SER A 178 40.19 57.71 -25.65
C SER A 178 38.68 57.56 -25.94
N PRO A 179 38.14 58.28 -26.94
CA PRO A 179 36.75 58.09 -27.34
C PRO A 179 36.49 56.67 -27.84
N GLY A 180 35.53 55.98 -27.21
CA GLY A 180 35.16 54.59 -27.49
C GLY A 180 35.56 53.61 -26.39
N ASP A 181 36.46 54.00 -25.49
CA ASP A 181 36.95 53.13 -24.41
C ASP A 181 35.87 52.87 -23.35
N THR A 182 35.97 51.69 -22.73
CA THR A 182 35.27 51.35 -21.49
C THR A 182 36.13 51.78 -20.30
N VAL A 183 35.50 52.33 -19.27
CA VAL A 183 36.10 52.70 -17.98
C VAL A 183 35.28 52.07 -16.85
N TYR A 184 35.92 51.74 -15.74
CA TYR A 184 35.26 51.07 -14.62
C TYR A 184 35.01 52.05 -13.47
N GLN A 185 33.95 51.78 -12.70
CA GLN A 185 33.74 52.44 -11.41
C GLN A 185 34.98 52.26 -10.52
N GLY A 186 35.41 53.30 -9.81
CA GLY A 186 36.59 53.22 -8.94
C GLY A 186 37.94 53.53 -9.61
N GLU A 187 38.02 53.68 -10.94
CA GLU A 187 39.29 54.02 -11.62
C GLU A 187 39.86 55.39 -11.15
N GLU A 188 41.06 55.40 -10.56
CA GLU A 188 41.70 56.62 -10.05
C GLU A 188 42.88 57.15 -10.90
N ASP A 189 43.62 56.27 -11.60
CA ASP A 189 44.96 56.55 -12.14
C ASP A 189 45.02 56.85 -13.65
N THR A 190 43.93 57.33 -14.24
CA THR A 190 43.88 57.73 -15.66
C THR A 190 43.25 59.12 -15.88
N GLU A 191 43.42 59.67 -17.09
CA GLU A 191 42.84 60.94 -17.51
C GLU A 191 42.23 60.84 -18.90
N PHE A 192 41.21 61.65 -19.20
CA PHE A 192 40.68 61.75 -20.55
C PHE A 192 41.74 62.31 -21.51
N SER A 193 41.86 61.70 -22.68
CA SER A 193 42.77 62.14 -23.74
C SER A 193 42.44 63.55 -24.25
N ASP A 194 43.43 64.19 -24.87
CA ASP A 194 43.28 65.50 -25.56
C ASP A 194 42.21 65.49 -26.69
N GLU A 195 41.67 64.32 -27.05
CA GLU A 195 40.59 64.18 -28.03
C GLU A 195 39.22 64.60 -27.47
N PHE A 196 39.03 64.51 -26.15
CA PHE A 196 37.86 65.07 -25.48
C PHE A 196 37.96 66.60 -25.39
N THR A 197 36.85 67.29 -25.62
CA THR A 197 36.81 68.75 -25.54
C THR A 197 36.65 69.31 -24.12
N SER A 198 36.55 68.44 -23.11
CA SER A 198 36.31 68.75 -21.70
C SER A 198 36.80 67.61 -20.80
N ASP A 199 37.42 67.95 -19.67
CA ASP A 199 37.84 67.00 -18.62
C ASP A 199 36.66 66.51 -17.75
N VAL A 200 35.45 67.01 -18.03
CA VAL A 200 34.19 66.59 -17.42
C VAL A 200 33.23 66.22 -18.54
N LEU A 201 32.84 64.96 -18.59
CA LEU A 201 31.87 64.41 -19.54
C LEU A 201 30.47 64.43 -18.91
N ASN A 202 29.43 64.44 -19.74
CA ASN A 202 28.05 64.39 -19.27
C ASN A 202 27.37 63.15 -19.84
N GLY A 203 26.48 62.53 -19.07
CA GLY A 203 25.72 61.39 -19.54
C GLY A 203 24.93 61.68 -20.83
N VAL A 204 25.03 60.76 -21.78
CA VAL A 204 24.38 60.84 -23.09
C VAL A 204 22.91 60.42 -22.98
N GLU A 205 22.02 61.05 -23.76
CA GLU A 205 20.58 60.75 -23.76
C GLU A 205 20.26 59.36 -24.33
N ASN A 206 19.55 58.53 -23.55
CA ASN A 206 19.34 57.08 -23.72
C ASN A 206 20.62 56.24 -23.60
N GLY A 207 21.60 56.73 -22.84
CA GLY A 207 22.87 56.06 -22.55
C GLY A 207 22.96 55.50 -21.14
N GLY A 208 21.92 55.61 -20.31
CA GLY A 208 21.89 55.02 -18.95
C GLY A 208 22.32 55.97 -17.83
N ALA A 209 23.04 57.05 -18.15
CA ALA A 209 23.59 57.98 -17.16
C ALA A 209 23.04 59.43 -17.27
N GLU A 210 21.81 59.64 -17.76
CA GLU A 210 21.34 60.99 -18.11
C GLU A 210 21.27 61.95 -16.91
N GLY A 211 22.01 63.05 -17.02
CA GLY A 211 22.03 64.09 -16.00
C GLY A 211 23.20 63.96 -15.02
N GLU A 212 23.94 62.85 -15.10
CA GLU A 212 25.17 62.63 -14.35
C GLU A 212 26.39 63.22 -15.08
N GLN A 213 27.44 63.51 -14.31
CA GLN A 213 28.71 64.02 -14.82
C GLN A 213 29.82 63.04 -14.45
N LEU A 214 30.75 62.82 -15.37
CA LEU A 214 31.90 61.94 -15.18
C LEU A 214 33.19 62.76 -15.23
N SER A 215 34.07 62.52 -14.27
CA SER A 215 35.43 63.08 -14.19
C SER A 215 36.30 62.17 -13.35
N PHE A 216 37.59 62.06 -13.67
CA PHE A 216 38.54 61.31 -12.84
C PHE A 216 38.86 62.02 -11.51
N PRO A 217 39.07 61.26 -10.41
CA PRO A 217 38.90 59.81 -10.28
C PRO A 217 37.40 59.41 -10.36
N ILE A 218 37.11 58.24 -10.96
CA ILE A 218 35.74 57.74 -11.10
C ILE A 218 35.27 57.21 -9.74
N PRO A 219 34.18 57.75 -9.17
CA PRO A 219 33.61 57.21 -7.94
C PRO A 219 33.19 55.74 -8.09
N GLN A 220 33.35 54.94 -7.04
CA GLN A 220 32.84 53.56 -6.97
C GLN A 220 31.30 53.49 -7.12
N ASP A 221 30.59 54.58 -6.83
CA ASP A 221 29.13 54.69 -6.98
C ASP A 221 28.71 55.48 -8.24
N GLN A 222 29.59 55.60 -9.24
CA GLN A 222 29.30 56.32 -10.49
C GLN A 222 28.25 55.58 -11.31
N GLU A 223 27.14 56.23 -11.67
CA GLU A 223 26.08 55.63 -12.51
C GLU A 223 26.66 55.03 -13.80
N THR A 224 26.38 53.76 -14.09
CA THR A 224 26.85 53.07 -15.30
C THR A 224 26.17 53.65 -16.55
N GLY A 225 26.86 53.59 -17.69
CA GLY A 225 26.33 54.03 -18.97
C GLY A 225 27.28 54.93 -19.76
N VAL A 226 26.76 55.55 -20.81
CA VAL A 226 27.57 56.28 -21.79
C VAL A 226 27.68 57.76 -21.43
N TYR A 227 28.92 58.26 -21.33
CA TYR A 227 29.24 59.66 -21.07
C TYR A 227 29.94 60.28 -22.27
N GLY A 228 29.67 61.56 -22.56
CA GLY A 228 30.29 62.23 -23.71
C GLY A 228 30.54 63.73 -23.51
N ASP A 229 31.37 64.28 -24.38
CA ASP A 229 31.73 65.71 -24.36
C ASP A 229 30.76 66.59 -25.17
N GLY A 230 29.79 65.96 -25.85
CA GLY A 230 28.80 66.61 -26.71
C GLY A 230 29.23 66.77 -28.18
N ASN A 231 30.36 66.19 -28.61
CA ASN A 231 30.88 66.22 -29.99
C ASN A 231 31.11 64.81 -30.59
N GLU A 232 30.24 63.85 -30.27
CA GLU A 232 30.30 62.45 -30.74
C GLU A 232 31.45 61.61 -30.13
N ASN A 233 32.25 62.20 -29.24
CA ASN A 233 33.24 61.48 -28.43
C ASN A 233 32.59 60.99 -27.12
N THR A 234 32.62 59.68 -26.88
CA THR A 234 31.97 59.05 -25.72
C THR A 234 32.89 58.02 -25.06
N VAL A 235 32.63 57.73 -23.79
CA VAL A 235 33.18 56.58 -23.04
C VAL A 235 32.01 55.81 -22.42
N THR A 236 32.18 54.52 -22.18
CA THR A 236 31.21 53.71 -21.45
C THR A 236 31.72 53.49 -20.03
N VAL A 237 30.94 53.80 -19.01
CA VAL A 237 31.22 53.44 -17.62
C VAL A 237 30.50 52.15 -17.30
N THR A 238 31.21 51.14 -16.81
CA THR A 238 30.65 49.86 -16.35
C THR A 238 31.14 49.51 -14.94
N ASP A 239 30.49 48.52 -14.34
CA ASP A 239 30.89 47.92 -13.07
C ASP A 239 32.02 46.90 -13.32
N PRO A 240 33.14 46.95 -12.56
CA PRO A 240 34.21 45.95 -12.64
C PRO A 240 33.79 44.65 -11.96
N ARG A 241 33.96 43.52 -12.64
CA ARG A 241 33.64 42.21 -12.07
C ARG A 241 34.59 41.09 -12.50
N VAL A 242 34.78 40.15 -11.58
CA VAL A 242 35.23 38.79 -11.88
C VAL A 242 33.96 38.00 -12.24
N ASP A 243 33.99 37.37 -13.42
CA ASP A 243 32.87 36.61 -13.96
C ASP A 243 32.94 35.13 -13.52
N ASP A 244 34.13 34.53 -13.49
CA ASP A 244 34.35 33.13 -13.10
C ASP A 244 35.77 32.88 -12.54
N ILE A 245 35.93 31.90 -11.64
CA ILE A 245 37.23 31.41 -11.15
C ILE A 245 37.23 29.88 -11.20
N THR A 246 37.90 29.32 -12.20
CA THR A 246 38.05 27.87 -12.40
C THR A 246 39.37 27.37 -11.82
N ILE A 247 39.37 26.24 -11.13
CA ILE A 247 40.59 25.63 -10.56
C ILE A 247 40.75 24.22 -11.09
N ASN A 248 41.68 24.00 -12.04
CA ASN A 248 41.80 22.69 -12.67
C ASN A 248 42.93 21.84 -12.08
N ARG A 249 42.66 20.55 -11.87
CA ARG A 249 43.66 19.48 -11.70
C ARG A 249 44.27 19.15 -13.06
N LEU A 250 45.59 19.00 -13.13
CA LEU A 250 46.32 18.76 -14.38
C LEU A 250 47.02 17.40 -14.39
N ASP A 251 47.14 16.80 -15.57
CA ASP A 251 47.96 15.60 -15.79
C ASP A 251 49.46 15.92 -15.79
N ASP A 252 50.29 14.88 -15.73
CA ASP A 252 51.77 14.95 -15.85
C ASP A 252 52.28 15.67 -17.12
N SER A 253 51.41 15.85 -18.12
CA SER A 253 51.71 16.54 -19.37
C SER A 253 51.24 18.01 -19.37
N GLY A 254 50.55 18.44 -18.32
CA GLY A 254 49.96 19.76 -18.12
C GLY A 254 48.66 19.99 -18.88
N ASN A 255 47.90 18.94 -19.19
CA ASN A 255 46.53 19.03 -19.71
C ASN A 255 45.54 18.99 -18.54
N GLU A 256 44.43 19.72 -18.67
CA GLU A 256 43.32 19.70 -17.70
C GLU A 256 42.70 18.30 -17.63
N ILE A 257 42.51 17.81 -16.39
CA ILE A 257 41.83 16.55 -16.08
C ILE A 257 40.40 16.84 -15.67
N THR A 258 40.24 17.59 -14.57
CA THR A 258 38.97 17.94 -13.96
C THR A 258 39.08 19.33 -13.31
N ASP A 259 37.95 19.98 -13.16
CA ASP A 259 37.78 21.19 -12.36
C ASP A 259 37.55 20.79 -10.90
N VAL A 260 38.10 21.54 -9.95
CA VAL A 260 38.00 21.27 -8.53
C VAL A 260 37.62 22.51 -7.73
N ASP A 261 37.18 23.58 -8.38
CA ASP A 261 36.70 24.76 -7.67
C ASP A 261 35.38 24.47 -6.95
N GLY A 262 35.30 24.87 -5.68
CA GLY A 262 34.21 24.48 -4.79
C GLY A 262 34.29 23.05 -4.24
N SER A 263 35.22 22.23 -4.73
CA SER A 263 35.28 20.78 -4.50
C SER A 263 36.45 20.32 -3.62
N SER A 264 36.64 19.00 -3.52
CA SER A 264 37.71 18.37 -2.75
C SER A 264 38.69 17.57 -3.60
N ILE A 265 39.94 17.55 -3.16
CA ILE A 265 41.06 16.85 -3.80
C ILE A 265 41.97 16.22 -2.75
N THR A 266 42.62 15.11 -3.07
CA THR A 266 43.65 14.55 -2.17
C THR A 266 44.92 15.39 -2.17
N THR A 267 45.71 15.30 -1.09
CA THR A 267 47.02 15.98 -1.02
C THR A 267 48.03 15.46 -2.05
N GLU A 268 47.89 14.21 -2.51
CA GLU A 268 48.74 13.63 -3.56
C GLU A 268 48.39 14.20 -4.96
N ASP A 269 47.10 14.43 -5.22
CA ASP A 269 46.61 14.94 -6.52
C ASP A 269 46.73 16.46 -6.69
N ALA A 270 47.04 17.18 -5.61
CA ALA A 270 47.23 18.64 -5.61
C ALA A 270 48.64 19.08 -6.06
N ASP A 271 49.42 18.23 -6.73
CA ASP A 271 50.79 18.52 -7.16
C ASP A 271 50.90 19.36 -8.44
N GLN A 272 49.87 19.33 -9.28
CA GLN A 272 49.80 20.05 -10.56
C GLN A 272 48.40 20.65 -10.76
N MET A 273 48.23 21.91 -10.37
CA MET A 273 46.97 22.62 -10.52
C MET A 273 47.15 23.89 -11.38
N ASN A 274 46.05 24.42 -11.91
CA ASN A 274 46.01 25.79 -12.40
C ASN A 274 44.80 26.56 -11.90
N VAL A 275 44.88 27.88 -11.96
CA VAL A 275 43.76 28.78 -11.76
C VAL A 275 43.58 29.60 -13.04
N VAL A 276 42.35 29.65 -13.51
CA VAL A 276 41.90 30.51 -14.60
C VAL A 276 40.83 31.43 -14.03
N ALA A 277 40.82 32.68 -14.46
CA ALA A 277 39.77 33.61 -14.07
C ALA A 277 39.34 34.43 -15.27
N ASP A 278 38.03 34.54 -15.44
CA ASP A 278 37.40 35.42 -16.42
C ASP A 278 36.98 36.70 -15.71
N TYR A 279 37.37 37.85 -16.24
CA TYR A 279 37.09 39.15 -15.62
C TYR A 279 37.01 40.25 -16.67
N ASN A 280 36.14 41.23 -16.43
CA ASN A 280 35.77 42.20 -17.46
C ASN A 280 36.66 43.46 -17.51
N PHE A 281 37.69 43.57 -16.67
CA PHE A 281 38.47 44.80 -16.42
C PHE A 281 39.96 44.71 -16.81
N ASP A 282 40.33 43.72 -17.63
CA ASP A 282 41.68 43.48 -18.15
C ASP A 282 42.28 44.68 -18.92
N ASP A 283 41.43 45.49 -19.54
CA ASP A 283 41.83 46.74 -20.20
C ASP A 283 42.25 47.85 -19.21
N ALA A 284 41.81 47.78 -17.94
CA ALA A 284 42.02 48.79 -16.92
C ALA A 284 43.14 48.45 -15.94
N GLU A 285 43.14 47.22 -15.41
CA GLU A 285 44.19 46.68 -14.53
C GLU A 285 44.28 45.15 -14.65
N TYR A 286 45.33 44.56 -14.08
CA TYR A 286 45.45 43.10 -13.98
C TYR A 286 44.66 42.58 -12.79
N ALA A 287 44.25 41.31 -12.82
CA ALA A 287 43.73 40.62 -11.66
C ALA A 287 44.89 39.98 -10.85
N GLU A 288 44.78 39.98 -9.53
CA GLU A 288 45.75 39.40 -8.60
C GLU A 288 45.10 38.21 -7.88
N LEU A 289 45.81 37.08 -7.84
CA LEU A 289 45.41 35.87 -7.14
C LEU A 289 45.99 35.87 -5.73
N THR A 290 45.14 35.70 -4.73
CA THR A 290 45.55 35.43 -3.34
C THR A 290 45.04 34.07 -2.90
N ILE A 291 45.91 33.24 -2.33
CA ILE A 291 45.57 31.92 -1.79
C ILE A 291 45.82 31.92 -0.29
N THR A 292 44.80 31.53 0.48
CA THR A 292 44.88 31.45 1.95
C THR A 292 44.57 30.05 2.47
N ASP A 293 45.29 29.63 3.50
CA ASP A 293 45.04 28.37 4.23
C ASP A 293 43.83 28.46 5.18
N GLU A 294 43.46 27.34 5.82
CA GLU A 294 42.35 27.26 6.81
C GLU A 294 42.48 28.23 8.00
N SER A 295 43.67 28.79 8.23
CA SER A 295 43.98 29.75 9.28
C SER A 295 43.97 31.20 8.80
N ASP A 296 43.46 31.46 7.59
CA ASP A 296 43.49 32.74 6.86
C ASP A 296 44.93 33.26 6.62
N THR A 297 45.93 32.36 6.52
CA THR A 297 47.32 32.73 6.22
C THR A 297 47.53 32.76 4.72
N ASP A 298 47.98 33.91 4.18
CA ASP A 298 48.41 34.02 2.78
C ASP A 298 49.62 33.12 2.50
N ILE A 299 49.40 32.15 1.62
CA ILE A 299 50.38 31.18 1.14
C ILE A 299 50.67 31.28 -0.36
N THR A 300 50.11 32.26 -1.06
CA THR A 300 50.20 32.43 -2.52
C THR A 300 51.60 32.20 -3.07
N ASN A 301 52.60 32.87 -2.48
CA ASN A 301 54.01 32.78 -2.90
C ASN A 301 54.69 31.42 -2.59
N GLN A 302 54.06 30.57 -1.79
CA GLN A 302 54.56 29.24 -1.41
C GLN A 302 54.11 28.19 -2.43
N VAL A 303 52.87 28.31 -2.92
CA VAL A 303 52.21 27.34 -3.79
C VAL A 303 52.32 27.66 -5.29
N LEU A 304 52.76 28.86 -5.67
CA LEU A 304 53.02 29.20 -7.07
C LEU A 304 54.14 28.34 -7.69
N ALA A 305 53.86 27.78 -8.87
CA ALA A 305 54.85 26.99 -9.60
C ALA A 305 56.08 27.81 -10.00
N SER A 306 57.19 27.11 -10.23
CA SER A 306 58.49 27.75 -10.49
C SER A 306 58.51 28.61 -11.77
N GLY A 307 58.39 29.92 -11.60
CA GLY A 307 58.49 30.90 -12.69
C GLY A 307 57.18 31.61 -13.02
N GLU A 308 56.10 31.24 -12.34
CA GLU A 308 54.81 31.93 -12.35
C GLU A 308 54.82 33.15 -11.41
N ASP A 309 53.86 34.05 -11.62
CA ASP A 309 53.50 35.13 -10.71
C ASP A 309 52.01 35.03 -10.34
N ASP A 310 51.60 35.81 -9.33
CA ASP A 310 50.22 35.92 -8.82
C ASP A 310 49.31 36.76 -9.72
N THR A 311 49.78 37.14 -10.92
CA THR A 311 49.03 38.00 -11.83
C THR A 311 48.25 37.16 -12.83
N LEU A 312 46.93 37.20 -12.73
CA LEU A 312 46.03 36.60 -13.72
C LEU A 312 45.90 37.55 -14.91
N LYS A 313 46.10 36.99 -16.10
CA LYS A 313 45.87 37.69 -17.37
C LYS A 313 44.77 36.96 -18.10
N ASP A 314 43.92 37.71 -18.78
CA ASP A 314 42.82 37.17 -19.58
C ASP A 314 43.24 35.94 -20.40
N GLY A 315 42.65 34.78 -20.07
CA GLY A 315 42.88 33.48 -20.69
C GLY A 315 44.25 32.81 -20.48
N GLU A 316 45.13 33.32 -19.59
CA GLU A 316 46.42 32.69 -19.27
C GLU A 316 46.39 32.06 -17.86
N PRO A 317 46.52 30.71 -17.75
CA PRO A 317 46.42 30.01 -16.46
C PRO A 317 47.64 30.25 -15.57
N VAL A 318 47.40 30.44 -14.27
CA VAL A 318 48.46 30.48 -13.23
C VAL A 318 48.62 29.08 -12.66
N ARG A 319 49.84 28.52 -12.70
CA ARG A 319 50.09 27.15 -12.23
C ARG A 319 50.50 27.10 -10.77
N LEU A 320 50.00 26.08 -10.06
CA LEU A 320 50.16 25.87 -8.64
C LEU A 320 50.62 24.44 -8.32
N ASP A 321 51.25 24.29 -7.17
CA ASP A 321 51.66 23.03 -6.54
C ASP A 321 51.37 23.16 -5.05
N LEU A 322 50.30 22.50 -4.58
CA LEU A 322 49.85 22.48 -3.20
C LEU A 322 50.26 21.16 -2.49
N SER A 323 50.96 20.24 -3.15
CA SER A 323 51.32 18.92 -2.59
C SER A 323 52.18 18.95 -1.32
N ASP A 324 52.87 20.06 -1.06
CA ASP A 324 53.67 20.29 0.14
C ASP A 324 52.84 20.85 1.32
N GLU A 325 51.57 21.19 1.10
CA GLU A 325 50.66 21.77 2.10
C GLU A 325 49.88 20.69 2.87
N ASP A 326 49.40 21.02 4.07
CA ASP A 326 48.64 20.09 4.92
C ASP A 326 47.17 19.97 4.42
N ALA A 327 46.44 18.90 4.77
CA ALA A 327 44.99 18.86 4.50
C ALA A 327 44.24 20.02 5.20
N GLY A 328 43.22 20.54 4.53
CA GLY A 328 42.39 21.66 4.97
C GLY A 328 41.74 22.40 3.80
N THR A 329 40.90 23.39 4.10
CA THR A 329 40.26 24.23 3.06
C THR A 329 41.19 25.37 2.67
N TYR A 330 41.37 25.55 1.37
CA TYR A 330 42.14 26.63 0.76
C TYR A 330 41.21 27.58 0.02
N THR A 331 41.27 28.87 0.35
CA THR A 331 40.46 29.90 -0.33
C THR A 331 41.31 30.61 -1.36
N PHE A 332 40.80 30.65 -2.59
CA PHE A 332 41.35 31.34 -3.73
C PHE A 332 40.54 32.62 -3.92
N THR A 333 41.21 33.76 -3.93
CA THR A 333 40.61 35.09 -4.11
C THR A 333 41.20 35.73 -5.34
N VAL A 334 40.36 36.14 -6.27
CA VAL A 334 40.75 36.91 -7.45
C VAL A 334 40.17 38.30 -7.32
N GLU A 335 41.03 39.32 -7.31
CA GLU A 335 40.61 40.72 -7.23
C GLU A 335 41.43 41.64 -8.14
N GLY A 336 40.94 42.84 -8.45
CA GLY A 336 41.71 43.83 -9.21
C GLY A 336 42.99 44.27 -8.48
N GLY A 337 44.11 44.26 -9.18
CA GLY A 337 45.45 44.40 -8.59
C GLY A 337 45.86 45.82 -8.16
N GLU A 338 45.04 46.85 -8.43
CA GLU A 338 45.30 48.21 -7.91
C GLU A 338 44.10 48.81 -7.17
N ASN A 339 43.11 49.34 -7.88
CA ASN A 339 42.01 50.10 -7.27
C ASN A 339 40.63 49.44 -7.48
N LEU A 340 40.54 48.39 -8.30
CA LEU A 340 39.33 47.61 -8.54
C LEU A 340 39.31 46.35 -7.66
N ASP A 341 39.57 46.52 -6.36
CA ASP A 341 39.62 45.47 -5.32
C ASP A 341 38.31 45.41 -4.49
N PHE A 342 37.17 45.75 -5.09
CA PHE A 342 35.93 45.95 -4.35
C PHE A 342 34.69 45.48 -5.10
N GLY A 343 33.64 45.17 -4.34
CA GLY A 343 32.35 44.79 -4.91
C GLY A 343 32.50 43.51 -5.73
N SER A 344 31.95 43.50 -6.94
CA SER A 344 32.02 42.35 -7.85
C SER A 344 33.40 42.14 -8.47
N ALA A 345 34.32 43.11 -8.33
CA ALA A 345 35.69 43.00 -8.84
C ALA A 345 36.62 42.17 -7.95
N ALA A 346 36.08 41.59 -6.86
CA ALA A 346 36.75 40.63 -6.01
C ALA A 346 35.80 39.44 -5.80
N ASP A 347 36.25 38.24 -6.14
CA ASP A 347 35.48 37.01 -5.94
C ASP A 347 36.36 35.89 -5.36
N THR A 348 35.73 34.88 -4.77
CA THR A 348 36.43 33.80 -4.08
C THR A 348 35.82 32.43 -4.34
N THR A 349 36.67 31.42 -4.56
CA THR A 349 36.29 30.01 -4.55
C THR A 349 37.19 29.22 -3.58
N THR A 350 36.87 27.96 -3.30
CA THR A 350 37.61 27.13 -2.33
C THR A 350 37.95 25.76 -2.90
N VAL A 351 39.03 25.16 -2.41
CA VAL A 351 39.35 23.75 -2.62
C VAL A 351 39.60 23.11 -1.26
N GLU A 352 38.96 21.98 -0.97
CA GLU A 352 39.22 21.20 0.24
C GLU A 352 40.27 20.11 -0.04
N MET A 353 41.40 20.16 0.66
CA MET A 353 42.44 19.14 0.55
C MET A 353 42.30 18.09 1.66
N THR A 354 42.34 16.81 1.30
CA THR A 354 42.25 15.69 2.27
C THR A 354 43.54 14.86 2.32
N THR A 355 43.82 14.25 3.48
CA THR A 355 44.98 13.36 3.69
C THR A 355 44.66 11.89 3.48
N ASP A 356 43.39 11.57 3.27
CA ASP A 356 42.96 10.19 3.09
C ASP A 356 43.19 9.87 1.62
N ASP A 357 44.36 9.29 1.36
CA ASP A 357 44.82 8.91 0.01
C ASP A 357 44.54 7.41 -0.27
N ASP A 358 44.09 6.66 0.75
CA ASP A 358 43.75 5.23 0.64
C ASP A 358 42.24 5.11 0.37
N LEU A 359 41.86 4.80 -0.87
CA LEU A 359 40.48 4.53 -1.27
C LEU A 359 39.88 3.43 -0.38
N GLY A 360 38.72 3.71 0.22
CA GLY A 360 38.07 2.80 1.16
C GLY A 360 36.65 2.44 0.73
N LEU A 361 36.15 1.30 1.23
CA LEU A 361 34.79 0.83 0.98
C LEU A 361 34.08 0.51 2.31
N GLU A 362 32.87 1.04 2.49
CA GLU A 362 32.05 0.77 3.68
C GLU A 362 30.66 0.26 3.28
N LEU A 363 30.14 -0.75 4.00
CA LEU A 363 28.75 -1.21 3.87
C LEU A 363 27.87 -0.62 4.98
N ALA A 364 26.62 -0.31 4.65
CA ALA A 364 25.62 0.12 5.63
C ALA A 364 25.31 -0.99 6.66
N THR A 365 25.45 -2.26 6.28
CA THR A 365 25.33 -3.44 7.13
C THR A 365 26.32 -4.53 6.67
N SER A 366 26.79 -5.35 7.61
CA SER A 366 27.63 -6.53 7.33
C SER A 366 26.83 -7.81 7.15
N ASP A 367 25.54 -7.78 7.45
CA ASP A 367 24.64 -8.93 7.39
C ASP A 367 23.37 -8.49 6.63
N ALA A 368 22.90 -9.33 5.71
CA ALA A 368 21.69 -9.10 4.91
C ALA A 368 20.95 -10.42 4.66
N VAL A 369 19.65 -10.32 4.41
CA VAL A 369 18.85 -11.44 3.91
C VAL A 369 18.77 -11.32 2.39
N ARG A 370 18.86 -12.44 1.67
CA ARG A 370 18.65 -12.47 0.22
C ARG A 370 17.35 -11.75 -0.12
N GLY A 371 17.42 -10.73 -0.97
CA GLY A 371 16.30 -9.82 -1.28
C GLY A 371 16.53 -8.40 -0.78
N ASP A 372 17.32 -8.24 0.28
CA ASP A 372 17.69 -6.93 0.81
C ASP A 372 18.50 -6.11 -0.19
N ASN A 373 18.30 -4.80 -0.11
CA ASN A 373 19.11 -3.82 -0.82
C ASN A 373 20.16 -3.21 0.12
N VAL A 374 21.44 -3.52 -0.08
CA VAL A 374 22.53 -3.08 0.79
C VAL A 374 23.24 -1.88 0.19
N LYS A 375 23.20 -0.74 0.88
CA LYS A 375 23.97 0.46 0.50
C LYS A 375 25.46 0.25 0.79
N TYR A 376 26.32 0.64 -0.14
CA TYR A 376 27.76 0.81 0.08
C TYR A 376 28.18 2.26 -0.11
N THR A 377 29.35 2.61 0.39
CA THR A 377 29.94 3.95 0.28
C THR A 377 31.43 3.81 0.01
N VAL A 378 31.87 4.31 -1.13
CA VAL A 378 33.29 4.52 -1.46
C VAL A 378 33.72 5.82 -0.80
N THR A 379 34.92 5.83 -0.20
CA THR A 379 35.45 6.96 0.57
C THR A 379 36.88 7.27 0.15
N SER A 380 37.31 8.52 0.36
CA SER A 380 38.70 8.94 0.19
C SER A 380 39.19 9.00 -1.26
N GLY A 381 38.29 9.32 -2.21
CA GLY A 381 38.65 9.72 -3.57
C GLY A 381 38.62 11.24 -3.75
N SER A 382 39.07 11.71 -4.92
CA SER A 382 38.88 13.11 -5.33
C SER A 382 37.56 13.27 -6.10
N ASP A 383 37.03 14.48 -6.14
CA ASP A 383 35.78 14.80 -6.82
C ASP A 383 35.84 14.43 -8.32
N ASP A 384 34.71 13.98 -8.88
CA ASP A 384 34.55 13.47 -10.25
C ASP A 384 35.41 12.24 -10.62
N ASP A 385 36.16 11.66 -9.68
CA ASP A 385 36.88 10.42 -9.97
C ASP A 385 35.90 9.25 -10.11
N LEU A 386 36.13 8.41 -11.11
CA LEU A 386 35.32 7.22 -11.36
C LEU A 386 36.01 5.98 -10.82
N HIS A 387 35.34 5.26 -9.93
CA HIS A 387 35.84 4.03 -9.32
C HIS A 387 34.96 2.82 -9.67
N TYR A 388 35.56 1.63 -9.72
CA TYR A 388 34.84 0.38 -9.91
C TYR A 388 34.64 -0.34 -8.58
N VAL A 389 33.39 -0.71 -8.28
CA VAL A 389 33.02 -1.64 -7.21
C VAL A 389 32.60 -2.96 -7.81
N VAL A 390 33.10 -4.08 -7.29
CA VAL A 390 33.05 -5.39 -7.96
C VAL A 390 32.64 -6.50 -6.99
N ILE A 391 31.88 -7.48 -7.50
CA ILE A 391 31.58 -8.76 -6.83
C ILE A 391 31.95 -9.89 -7.79
N GLU A 392 32.75 -10.86 -7.34
CA GLU A 392 33.17 -11.99 -8.16
C GLU A 392 32.00 -12.91 -8.54
N SER A 393 32.06 -13.51 -9.73
CA SER A 393 31.04 -14.45 -10.22
C SER A 393 30.89 -15.71 -9.36
N SER A 394 31.89 -16.05 -8.53
CA SER A 394 31.77 -17.16 -7.59
C SER A 394 30.80 -16.91 -6.45
N ASP A 395 30.48 -15.64 -6.19
CA ASP A 395 29.55 -15.20 -5.17
C ASP A 395 28.15 -14.94 -5.75
N PHE A 396 27.96 -15.25 -7.03
CA PHE A 396 26.65 -15.19 -7.66
C PHE A 396 25.80 -16.37 -7.21
N ARG A 397 24.49 -16.14 -7.17
CA ARG A 397 23.52 -17.20 -6.96
C ARG A 397 23.61 -18.24 -8.10
N ASP A 398 23.59 -19.52 -7.72
CA ASP A 398 23.52 -20.63 -8.68
C ASP A 398 22.32 -20.44 -9.63
N GLY A 399 22.55 -20.53 -10.95
CA GLY A 399 21.49 -20.43 -11.96
C GLY A 399 21.06 -19.01 -12.36
N VAL A 400 21.67 -17.96 -11.78
CA VAL A 400 21.36 -16.56 -12.12
C VAL A 400 21.53 -16.31 -13.63
N SER A 401 20.58 -15.59 -14.23
CA SER A 401 20.66 -15.24 -15.66
C SER A 401 21.65 -14.09 -15.90
N PRO A 402 22.19 -13.93 -17.13
CA PRO A 402 23.03 -12.78 -17.45
C PRO A 402 22.35 -11.43 -17.18
N ASP A 403 21.07 -11.30 -17.54
CA ASP A 403 20.30 -10.07 -17.32
C ASP A 403 20.12 -9.76 -15.82
N ASN A 404 20.06 -10.79 -14.96
CA ASN A 404 19.95 -10.63 -13.51
C ASN A 404 21.29 -10.32 -12.85
N ALA A 405 22.39 -10.87 -13.36
CA ALA A 405 23.73 -10.57 -12.85
C ALA A 405 24.10 -9.08 -13.06
N GLU A 406 23.62 -8.45 -14.14
CA GLU A 406 23.74 -7.00 -14.34
C GLU A 406 23.05 -6.17 -13.25
N ARG A 407 22.06 -6.76 -12.57
CA ARG A 407 21.25 -6.10 -11.52
C ARG A 407 21.78 -6.35 -10.11
N ILE A 408 22.87 -7.10 -9.95
CA ILE A 408 23.55 -7.26 -8.65
C ILE A 408 23.90 -5.89 -8.06
N PHE A 409 24.29 -4.94 -8.92
CA PHE A 409 24.38 -3.53 -8.55
C PHE A 409 23.23 -2.75 -9.15
N ARG A 410 22.73 -1.77 -8.39
CA ARG A 410 21.66 -0.89 -8.83
C ARG A 410 22.21 0.42 -9.36
N ASN A 411 21.70 0.86 -10.50
CA ASN A 411 22.04 2.15 -11.10
C ASN A 411 21.27 3.29 -10.40
N VAL A 412 21.67 3.61 -9.16
CA VAL A 412 21.04 4.60 -8.27
C VAL A 412 22.12 5.37 -7.50
N ALA A 413 21.77 6.55 -6.97
CA ALA A 413 22.72 7.47 -6.32
C ALA A 413 23.87 7.81 -7.27
N ASP A 414 25.12 7.67 -6.84
CA ASP A 414 26.31 8.14 -7.56
C ASP A 414 26.85 7.07 -8.54
N THR A 415 25.99 6.12 -8.92
CA THR A 415 26.32 5.02 -9.83
C THR A 415 25.97 5.39 -11.28
N GLU A 416 26.99 5.43 -12.15
CA GLU A 416 26.88 5.82 -13.56
C GLU A 416 26.50 4.64 -14.47
N GLU A 417 27.14 3.49 -14.25
CA GLU A 417 26.95 2.30 -15.07
C GLU A 417 27.10 1.04 -14.20
N VAL A 418 26.30 0.02 -14.48
CA VAL A 418 26.39 -1.32 -13.86
C VAL A 418 26.41 -2.39 -14.93
N GLY A 419 26.93 -3.58 -14.60
CA GLY A 419 26.84 -4.73 -15.49
C GLY A 419 27.59 -5.96 -14.99
N ALA A 420 27.67 -6.96 -15.87
CA ALA A 420 28.53 -8.13 -15.70
C ALA A 420 29.67 -8.10 -16.74
N TYR A 421 30.81 -8.71 -16.44
CA TYR A 421 31.97 -8.65 -17.33
C TYR A 421 32.65 -10.01 -17.50
N ASP A 422 32.99 -10.34 -18.74
CA ASP A 422 33.80 -11.48 -19.17
C ASP A 422 35.20 -10.95 -19.53
N ALA A 423 36.14 -11.11 -18.61
CA ALA A 423 37.53 -10.66 -18.74
C ALA A 423 38.32 -11.54 -19.73
N ASP A 424 37.97 -12.81 -19.85
CA ASP A 424 38.60 -13.75 -20.80
C ASP A 424 38.39 -13.32 -22.27
N ASN A 425 37.25 -12.72 -22.59
CA ASN A 425 36.90 -12.28 -23.95
C ASN A 425 36.77 -10.76 -24.13
N ASP A 426 36.95 -9.96 -23.06
CA ASP A 426 36.79 -8.49 -23.06
C ASP A 426 35.38 -8.09 -23.53
N VAL A 427 34.37 -8.60 -22.82
CA VAL A 427 32.95 -8.40 -23.14
C VAL A 427 32.19 -7.92 -21.91
N LYS A 428 31.65 -6.69 -21.99
CA LYS A 428 30.56 -6.24 -21.12
C LYS A 428 29.28 -7.03 -21.44
N ASN A 429 28.60 -7.49 -20.40
CA ASN A 429 27.32 -8.18 -20.42
C ASN A 429 27.37 -9.46 -21.29
N PRO A 430 28.08 -10.51 -20.84
CA PRO A 430 28.22 -11.74 -21.59
C PRO A 430 26.87 -12.41 -21.82
N ALA A 431 26.74 -13.11 -22.96
CA ALA A 431 25.48 -13.75 -23.34
C ALA A 431 25.19 -15.04 -22.54
N ASP A 432 26.19 -15.57 -21.85
CA ASP A 432 26.12 -16.74 -20.99
C ASP A 432 26.79 -16.37 -19.66
N ILE A 433 26.13 -16.65 -18.54
CA ILE A 433 26.61 -16.23 -17.23
C ILE A 433 27.84 -17.03 -16.78
N GLU A 434 27.98 -18.26 -17.30
CA GLU A 434 29.16 -19.10 -17.05
C GLU A 434 30.45 -18.49 -17.62
N ASP A 435 30.33 -17.51 -18.53
CA ASP A 435 31.46 -16.77 -19.11
C ASP A 435 31.76 -15.47 -18.32
N ALA A 436 30.92 -15.05 -17.38
CA ALA A 436 31.18 -13.86 -16.56
C ALA A 436 32.21 -14.15 -15.47
N ASP A 437 33.16 -13.24 -15.28
CA ASP A 437 34.15 -13.29 -14.20
C ASP A 437 33.67 -12.51 -12.98
N PHE A 438 32.98 -11.38 -13.16
CA PHE A 438 32.47 -10.53 -12.07
C PHE A 438 31.31 -9.61 -12.50
N ALA A 439 30.59 -9.08 -11.52
CA ALA A 439 29.63 -7.98 -11.66
C ALA A 439 30.27 -6.69 -11.16
N TRP A 440 29.89 -5.55 -11.72
CA TRP A 440 30.55 -4.27 -11.45
C TRP A 440 29.56 -3.10 -11.43
N ALA A 441 29.93 -2.07 -10.68
CA ALA A 441 29.36 -0.74 -10.69
C ALA A 441 30.47 0.29 -10.86
N GLN A 442 30.28 1.25 -11.77
CA GLN A 442 31.13 2.44 -11.87
C GLN A 442 30.45 3.56 -11.09
N VAL A 443 31.12 4.06 -10.06
CA VAL A 443 30.62 5.13 -9.20
C VAL A 443 31.47 6.39 -9.36
N GLU A 444 30.82 7.53 -9.43
CA GLU A 444 31.43 8.86 -9.51
C GLU A 444 31.50 9.46 -8.10
N MET A 445 32.66 10.00 -7.73
CA MET A 445 32.84 10.65 -6.44
C MET A 445 32.15 12.01 -6.42
N ASP A 446 31.24 12.21 -5.46
CA ASP A 446 30.70 13.52 -5.07
C ASP A 446 31.47 14.01 -3.83
N GLY A 447 32.38 14.95 -4.07
CA GLY A 447 33.40 15.41 -3.14
C GLY A 447 34.43 14.32 -2.81
N THR A 448 34.23 13.64 -1.68
CA THR A 448 35.15 12.58 -1.20
C THR A 448 34.45 11.24 -0.96
N THR A 449 33.18 11.14 -1.36
CA THR A 449 32.42 9.90 -1.22
C THR A 449 31.59 9.60 -2.45
N ALA A 450 31.37 8.33 -2.74
CA ALA A 450 30.37 7.88 -3.70
C ALA A 450 29.49 6.81 -3.06
N VAL A 451 28.21 6.80 -3.37
CA VAL A 451 27.21 5.88 -2.84
C VAL A 451 26.64 5.02 -3.95
N GLY A 452 26.57 3.72 -3.71
CA GLY A 452 25.80 2.80 -4.55
C GLY A 452 25.06 1.77 -3.72
N GLN A 453 24.42 0.82 -4.40
CA GLN A 453 23.58 -0.20 -3.78
C GLN A 453 23.74 -1.58 -4.44
N ILE A 454 23.75 -2.61 -3.61
CA ILE A 454 23.81 -4.03 -3.97
C ILE A 454 22.42 -4.64 -3.78
N GLU A 455 21.95 -5.43 -4.75
CA GLU A 455 20.70 -6.17 -4.72
C GLU A 455 20.99 -7.64 -4.40
N THR A 456 20.74 -8.05 -3.15
CA THR A 456 21.21 -9.36 -2.66
C THR A 456 20.41 -10.56 -3.18
N GLN A 457 19.33 -10.33 -3.94
CA GLN A 457 18.51 -11.42 -4.50
C GLN A 457 19.29 -12.28 -5.53
N TYR A 458 20.34 -11.71 -6.15
CA TYR A 458 21.12 -12.33 -7.22
C TYR A 458 22.47 -12.88 -6.76
N VAL A 459 22.81 -12.75 -5.47
CA VAL A 459 24.05 -13.26 -4.87
C VAL A 459 23.78 -14.50 -4.01
N ASP A 460 24.83 -15.29 -3.78
CA ASP A 460 24.76 -16.53 -3.01
C ASP A 460 24.42 -16.26 -1.53
N ASP A 461 23.77 -17.20 -0.83
CA ASP A 461 23.49 -17.11 0.62
C ASP A 461 24.74 -17.48 1.44
N SER A 462 25.81 -16.74 1.20
CA SER A 462 27.08 -16.92 1.87
C SER A 462 27.77 -15.58 2.17
N SER A 463 29.02 -15.64 2.65
CA SER A 463 29.83 -14.43 2.83
C SER A 463 30.40 -14.07 1.47
N ILE A 464 29.91 -12.98 0.89
CA ILE A 464 30.38 -12.44 -0.39
C ILE A 464 31.40 -11.33 -0.14
N ASP A 465 32.40 -11.21 -1.01
CA ASP A 465 33.40 -10.14 -0.93
C ASP A 465 33.05 -9.04 -1.96
N VAL A 466 33.09 -7.78 -1.52
CA VAL A 466 32.88 -6.59 -2.35
C VAL A 466 34.17 -5.81 -2.38
N ASP A 467 34.73 -5.60 -3.57
CA ASP A 467 36.01 -4.95 -3.79
C ASP A 467 35.83 -3.57 -4.42
N VAL A 468 36.71 -2.62 -4.09
CA VAL A 468 36.83 -1.32 -4.78
C VAL A 468 38.20 -1.17 -5.45
N TYR A 469 38.22 -0.57 -6.65
CA TYR A 469 39.42 -0.36 -7.46
C TYR A 469 39.69 1.12 -7.74
N ASN A 470 40.96 1.43 -7.95
CA ASN A 470 41.45 2.77 -8.26
C ASN A 470 40.95 3.29 -9.63
N ASN A 471 40.92 4.61 -9.81
CA ASN A 471 40.38 5.27 -11.01
C ASN A 471 41.22 5.04 -12.28
N ASP A 472 42.49 4.67 -12.14
CA ASP A 472 43.39 4.37 -13.25
C ASP A 472 43.27 2.92 -13.78
N VAL A 473 42.49 2.08 -13.08
CA VAL A 473 42.22 0.69 -13.47
C VAL A 473 41.03 0.65 -14.42
N ALA A 474 41.28 0.32 -15.69
CA ALA A 474 40.19 0.07 -16.63
C ALA A 474 39.51 -1.28 -16.34
N ILE A 475 38.22 -1.40 -16.69
CA ILE A 475 37.42 -2.61 -16.44
C ILE A 475 38.05 -3.91 -16.98
N ASP A 476 38.77 -3.85 -18.12
CA ASP A 476 39.46 -5.00 -18.72
C ASP A 476 40.73 -5.43 -17.97
N GLN A 477 41.10 -4.70 -16.92
CA GLN A 477 42.30 -4.91 -16.11
C GLN A 477 42.00 -5.37 -14.68
N ILE A 478 40.73 -5.34 -14.25
CA ILE A 478 40.29 -5.66 -12.88
C ILE A 478 40.78 -7.05 -12.43
N ASP A 479 40.60 -8.09 -13.26
CA ASP A 479 41.01 -9.47 -12.94
C ASP A 479 42.53 -9.65 -12.71
N ASP A 480 43.35 -8.72 -13.22
CA ASP A 480 44.81 -8.71 -13.05
C ASP A 480 45.30 -7.65 -12.03
N ALA A 481 44.41 -6.79 -11.53
CA ALA A 481 44.71 -5.71 -10.59
C ALA A 481 44.52 -6.17 -9.13
N ASP A 482 45.16 -5.47 -8.19
CA ASP A 482 44.88 -5.65 -6.76
C ASP A 482 43.78 -4.63 -6.39
N SER A 483 42.75 -5.03 -5.64
CA SER A 483 41.77 -4.10 -5.07
C SER A 483 42.42 -3.17 -4.04
N GLU A 484 41.90 -1.96 -3.90
CA GLU A 484 42.37 -0.97 -2.93
C GLU A 484 41.81 -1.27 -1.53
N ASP A 485 40.54 -1.67 -1.45
CA ASP A 485 39.88 -2.13 -0.23
C ASP A 485 38.82 -3.21 -0.53
N ASP A 486 38.54 -4.04 0.48
CA ASP A 486 37.58 -5.15 0.42
C ASP A 486 36.71 -5.22 1.69
N VAL A 487 35.42 -5.50 1.51
CA VAL A 487 34.47 -5.71 2.60
C VAL A 487 33.62 -6.95 2.36
N SER A 488 33.39 -7.73 3.41
CA SER A 488 32.54 -8.91 3.33
C SER A 488 31.10 -8.61 3.77
N LEU A 489 30.12 -9.11 3.02
CA LEU A 489 28.70 -9.10 3.33
C LEU A 489 28.22 -10.54 3.57
N ASP A 490 27.76 -10.85 4.77
CA ASP A 490 27.15 -12.13 5.11
C ASP A 490 25.67 -12.13 4.66
N VAL A 491 25.35 -12.87 3.60
CA VAL A 491 23.97 -13.03 3.10
C VAL A 491 23.36 -14.33 3.61
N SER A 492 22.15 -14.26 4.18
CA SER A 492 21.37 -15.45 4.58
C SER A 492 20.14 -15.63 3.70
N GLU A 493 19.69 -16.87 3.51
CA GLU A 493 18.41 -17.18 2.86
C GLU A 493 17.22 -16.55 3.62
N GLY A 494 16.20 -16.13 2.87
CA GLY A 494 14.93 -15.65 3.42
C GLY A 494 14.20 -16.71 4.23
N ASP A 495 13.48 -16.28 5.27
CA ASP A 495 12.63 -17.17 6.07
C ASP A 495 11.16 -16.96 5.65
N ILE A 496 10.53 -18.01 5.11
CA ILE A 496 9.08 -18.02 4.86
C ILE A 496 8.37 -18.77 5.99
N SER A 497 7.22 -18.24 6.40
CA SER A 497 6.31 -18.87 7.35
C SER A 497 4.86 -18.82 6.86
N ILE A 498 4.06 -19.77 7.33
CA ILE A 498 2.63 -19.87 7.03
C ILE A 498 1.90 -19.75 8.36
N GLU A 499 1.08 -18.73 8.51
CA GLU A 499 0.25 -18.50 9.70
C GLU A 499 -1.18 -19.04 9.49
N ASN A 500 -1.77 -18.77 8.32
CA ASN A 500 -3.04 -19.35 7.89
C ASN A 500 -2.93 -19.86 6.44
N PRO A 501 -3.47 -21.04 6.09
CA PRO A 501 -4.35 -21.89 6.91
C PRO A 501 -3.65 -22.55 8.10
N SER A 502 -4.40 -22.85 9.17
CA SER A 502 -3.82 -23.45 10.38
C SER A 502 -3.62 -24.97 10.28
N ASP A 503 -4.65 -25.73 9.91
CA ASP A 503 -4.59 -27.21 9.84
C ASP A 503 -5.72 -27.82 8.98
N THR A 504 -6.91 -27.20 8.98
CA THR A 504 -8.09 -27.72 8.27
C THR A 504 -8.68 -26.64 7.37
N TYR A 505 -8.94 -27.00 6.11
CA TYR A 505 -9.64 -26.20 5.12
C TYR A 505 -10.94 -26.92 4.78
N VAL A 506 -12.07 -26.20 4.72
CA VAL A 506 -13.32 -26.75 4.18
C VAL A 506 -13.39 -26.35 2.71
N VAL A 507 -13.64 -27.32 1.84
CA VAL A 507 -13.72 -27.07 0.38
C VAL A 507 -14.75 -25.98 0.10
N GLY A 508 -14.40 -25.01 -0.74
CA GLY A 508 -15.25 -23.89 -1.11
C GLY A 508 -15.26 -22.72 -0.12
N SER A 509 -14.66 -22.88 1.08
CA SER A 509 -14.59 -21.78 2.05
C SER A 509 -13.61 -20.70 1.59
N GLU A 510 -13.98 -19.45 1.86
CA GLU A 510 -13.10 -18.29 1.82
C GLU A 510 -12.25 -18.29 3.11
N ILE A 511 -10.95 -18.04 2.95
CA ILE A 511 -9.99 -17.91 4.05
C ILE A 511 -9.01 -16.78 3.73
N ASP A 512 -8.46 -16.14 4.76
CA ASP A 512 -7.33 -15.24 4.58
C ASP A 512 -6.04 -16.07 4.58
N VAL A 513 -5.32 -16.13 3.47
CA VAL A 513 -4.02 -16.82 3.44
C VAL A 513 -2.96 -15.85 3.93
N THR A 514 -2.35 -16.15 5.08
CA THR A 514 -1.42 -15.23 5.74
C THR A 514 -0.11 -15.91 6.12
N GLY A 515 0.96 -15.13 6.10
CA GLY A 515 2.28 -15.57 6.52
C GLY A 515 3.31 -14.45 6.56
N SER A 516 4.57 -14.84 6.66
CA SER A 516 5.71 -13.92 6.53
C SER A 516 6.69 -14.44 5.50
N ALA A 517 7.35 -13.55 4.78
CA ALA A 517 8.37 -13.90 3.80
C ALA A 517 9.47 -12.83 3.80
N THR A 518 10.49 -13.01 4.66
CA THR A 518 11.60 -12.04 4.73
C THR A 518 12.47 -12.16 3.50
N GLY A 519 12.70 -11.03 2.81
CA GLY A 519 13.55 -10.96 1.62
C GLY A 519 12.87 -11.42 0.33
N ALA A 520 11.55 -11.62 0.34
CA ALA A 520 10.76 -11.88 -0.85
C ALA A 520 9.91 -10.64 -1.17
N ASP A 521 9.86 -10.23 -2.44
CA ASP A 521 8.93 -9.19 -2.90
C ASP A 521 7.53 -9.78 -3.17
N GLU A 522 7.48 -11.02 -3.64
CA GLU A 522 6.27 -11.76 -3.97
C GLU A 522 6.41 -13.24 -3.58
N VAL A 523 5.31 -13.92 -3.28
CA VAL A 523 5.26 -15.36 -3.00
C VAL A 523 4.25 -16.10 -3.88
N ALA A 524 4.47 -17.42 -4.02
CA ALA A 524 3.56 -18.34 -4.71
C ALA A 524 3.06 -19.46 -3.78
N LEU A 525 1.79 -19.83 -3.94
CA LEU A 525 1.13 -20.90 -3.19
C LEU A 525 1.07 -22.18 -4.01
N PHE A 526 1.38 -23.31 -3.38
CA PHE A 526 1.36 -24.62 -3.99
C PHE A 526 0.62 -25.66 -3.13
N ALA A 527 0.00 -26.62 -3.80
CA ALA A 527 -0.54 -27.82 -3.18
C ALA A 527 0.23 -29.06 -3.63
N ARG A 528 0.23 -30.11 -2.82
CA ARG A 528 0.85 -31.38 -3.19
C ARG A 528 0.14 -32.60 -2.62
N ASP A 529 -0.18 -33.55 -3.51
CA ASP A 529 -0.55 -34.94 -3.19
C ASP A 529 0.53 -35.94 -3.67
N ASN A 530 1.35 -36.43 -2.74
CA ASN A 530 2.39 -37.46 -2.93
C ASN A 530 3.50 -37.20 -3.98
N SER A 531 3.30 -36.35 -4.99
CA SER A 531 4.12 -36.18 -6.21
C SER A 531 4.86 -34.85 -6.22
N ASP A 532 4.77 -34.04 -7.29
CA ASP A 532 5.38 -32.71 -7.40
C ASP A 532 4.46 -31.66 -6.75
N TRP A 533 4.97 -30.44 -6.57
CA TRP A 533 4.18 -29.29 -6.10
C TRP A 533 3.44 -28.69 -7.29
N GLU A 534 2.14 -28.49 -7.15
CA GLU A 534 1.23 -28.01 -8.18
C GLU A 534 0.77 -26.61 -7.79
N LEU A 535 0.89 -25.65 -8.72
CA LEU A 535 0.61 -24.25 -8.46
C LEU A 535 -0.87 -24.04 -8.10
N ILE A 536 -1.13 -23.28 -7.03
CA ILE A 536 -2.46 -22.74 -6.70
C ILE A 536 -2.55 -21.34 -7.29
N THR A 537 -1.70 -20.43 -6.82
CA THR A 537 -1.64 -19.02 -7.28
C THR A 537 -0.21 -18.48 -7.10
N GLN A 538 0.11 -17.38 -7.75
CA GLN A 538 1.43 -16.76 -7.78
C GLN A 538 1.31 -15.23 -7.75
N ASN A 539 2.45 -14.55 -7.54
CA ASN A 539 2.56 -13.09 -7.49
C ASN A 539 1.72 -12.48 -6.35
N ILE A 540 1.74 -13.10 -5.17
CA ILE A 540 1.15 -12.51 -3.96
C ILE A 540 2.17 -11.52 -3.41
N ASP A 541 1.81 -10.24 -3.35
CA ASP A 541 2.69 -9.18 -2.86
C ASP A 541 3.06 -9.40 -1.38
N VAL A 542 4.33 -9.15 -1.05
CA VAL A 542 4.81 -9.08 0.32
C VAL A 542 4.91 -7.61 0.74
N ASP A 543 4.26 -7.28 1.84
CA ASP A 543 4.29 -5.94 2.42
C ASP A 543 5.67 -5.59 2.97
N SER A 544 5.90 -4.28 3.15
CA SER A 544 7.17 -3.75 3.68
C SER A 544 7.57 -4.22 5.10
N ASP A 545 6.68 -4.91 5.80
CA ASP A 545 6.96 -5.54 7.10
C ASP A 545 7.18 -7.06 7.00
N ASP A 546 7.49 -7.55 5.80
CA ASP A 546 7.72 -8.94 5.43
C ASP A 546 6.48 -9.85 5.61
N THR A 547 5.27 -9.29 5.66
CA THR A 547 4.02 -10.07 5.74
C THR A 547 3.32 -10.17 4.39
N PHE A 548 2.61 -11.26 4.15
CA PHE A 548 1.75 -11.40 2.97
C PHE A 548 0.35 -11.85 3.41
N GLU A 549 -0.66 -11.36 2.69
CA GLU A 549 -2.06 -11.63 2.95
C GLU A 549 -2.87 -11.67 1.66
N GLU A 550 -3.63 -12.74 1.45
CA GLU A 550 -4.68 -12.81 0.44
C GLU A 550 -6.01 -13.02 1.16
N GLU A 551 -6.84 -11.97 1.20
CA GLU A 551 -8.17 -11.97 1.83
C GLU A 551 -9.21 -12.70 0.95
N ASP A 552 -10.24 -13.27 1.58
CA ASP A 552 -11.38 -13.92 0.91
C ASP A 552 -10.96 -14.99 -0.12
N PHE A 553 -9.85 -15.69 0.12
CA PHE A 553 -9.25 -16.60 -0.84
C PHE A 553 -9.85 -18.01 -0.77
N VAL A 554 -10.28 -18.55 -1.91
CA VAL A 554 -10.80 -19.93 -2.01
C VAL A 554 -9.73 -20.86 -2.59
N LEU A 555 -9.02 -21.58 -1.70
CA LEU A 555 -7.94 -22.50 -2.06
C LEU A 555 -8.34 -23.58 -3.07
N SER A 556 -9.61 -23.99 -3.10
CA SER A 556 -10.12 -25.04 -4.01
C SER A 556 -10.82 -24.51 -5.26
N SER A 557 -10.80 -23.20 -5.53
CA SER A 557 -11.50 -22.65 -6.69
C SER A 557 -10.84 -23.11 -8.00
N SER A 558 -11.66 -23.57 -8.94
CA SER A 558 -11.22 -24.04 -10.26
C SER A 558 -10.71 -22.92 -11.18
N ASP A 559 -10.85 -21.66 -10.79
CA ASP A 559 -10.28 -20.51 -11.52
C ASP A 559 -8.75 -20.39 -11.31
N HIS A 560 -8.20 -21.11 -10.34
CA HIS A 560 -6.79 -21.15 -9.99
C HIS A 560 -6.03 -22.28 -10.74
N GLY A 561 -4.78 -22.52 -10.37
CA GLY A 561 -3.96 -23.58 -10.97
C GLY A 561 -4.34 -25.00 -10.54
N ASP A 562 -3.72 -26.00 -11.17
CA ASP A 562 -3.95 -27.43 -10.93
C ASP A 562 -3.80 -27.85 -9.44
N GLY A 563 -3.08 -27.06 -8.64
CA GLY A 563 -3.00 -27.24 -7.19
C GLY A 563 -4.33 -27.02 -6.47
N ALA A 564 -5.14 -26.07 -6.93
CA ALA A 564 -6.46 -25.79 -6.36
C ALA A 564 -7.45 -26.94 -6.65
N ASP A 565 -7.40 -27.51 -7.85
CA ASP A 565 -8.20 -28.68 -8.24
C ASP A 565 -7.97 -29.87 -7.30
N ILE A 566 -6.74 -30.06 -6.82
CA ILE A 566 -6.42 -31.12 -5.86
C ILE A 566 -7.05 -30.84 -4.49
N LEU A 567 -7.10 -29.56 -4.09
CA LEU A 567 -7.72 -29.13 -2.83
C LEU A 567 -9.26 -29.12 -2.88
N SER A 568 -9.88 -29.31 -4.05
CA SER A 568 -11.34 -29.54 -4.16
C SER A 568 -11.79 -30.90 -3.61
N LEU A 569 -10.85 -31.84 -3.41
CA LEU A 569 -11.17 -33.19 -2.94
C LEU A 569 -10.84 -33.36 -1.46
N PRO A 570 -11.76 -33.87 -0.62
CA PRO A 570 -11.46 -34.15 0.79
C PRO A 570 -10.27 -35.11 0.97
N GLY A 571 -9.32 -34.72 1.82
CA GLY A 571 -8.03 -35.41 1.90
C GLY A 571 -7.04 -34.80 2.88
N THR A 572 -5.79 -35.23 2.79
CA THR A 572 -4.68 -34.61 3.52
C THR A 572 -3.57 -34.34 2.53
N TYR A 573 -3.28 -33.06 2.34
CA TYR A 573 -2.32 -32.56 1.37
C TYR A 573 -1.18 -31.85 2.08
N ARG A 574 -0.18 -31.46 1.30
CA ARG A 574 0.80 -30.46 1.72
C ARG A 574 0.45 -29.15 1.05
N PHE A 575 0.36 -28.11 1.88
CA PHE A 575 0.27 -26.72 1.43
C PHE A 575 1.65 -26.11 1.58
N GLY A 576 2.09 -25.35 0.59
CA GLY A 576 3.43 -24.77 0.53
C GLY A 576 3.39 -23.36 0.01
N VAL A 577 4.31 -22.55 0.51
CA VAL A 577 4.57 -21.18 0.06
C VAL A 577 6.06 -21.12 -0.29
N ILE A 578 6.38 -20.47 -1.40
CA ILE A 578 7.76 -20.30 -1.89
C ILE A 578 7.91 -18.88 -2.42
N ASP A 579 9.11 -18.31 -2.30
CA ASP A 579 9.48 -17.06 -2.97
C ASP A 579 9.18 -17.13 -4.48
N GLN A 580 8.59 -16.07 -5.03
CA GLN A 580 8.16 -16.03 -6.43
C GLN A 580 9.34 -16.16 -7.40
N SER A 581 10.47 -15.52 -7.10
CA SER A 581 11.67 -15.57 -7.93
C SER A 581 12.27 -16.97 -7.95
N ASP A 582 12.30 -17.64 -6.79
CA ASP A 582 12.71 -19.04 -6.66
C ASP A 582 11.78 -19.97 -7.45
N ALA A 583 10.46 -19.72 -7.39
CA ALA A 583 9.48 -20.49 -8.15
C ALA A 583 9.68 -20.32 -9.66
N ASP A 584 9.82 -19.09 -10.16
CA ASP A 584 9.95 -18.79 -11.59
C ASP A 584 11.21 -19.40 -12.20
N GLU A 585 12.27 -19.60 -11.42
CA GLU A 585 13.51 -20.22 -11.87
C GLU A 585 13.33 -21.72 -12.19
N VAL A 586 12.58 -22.44 -11.35
CA VAL A 586 12.53 -23.92 -11.37
C VAL A 586 11.20 -24.48 -11.87
N MET A 587 10.17 -23.66 -11.94
CA MET A 587 8.84 -24.03 -12.39
C MET A 587 8.83 -24.39 -13.88
N ASN A 588 8.18 -25.51 -14.21
CA ASN A 588 8.12 -25.99 -15.59
C ASN A 588 6.87 -25.49 -16.34
N ASP A 589 6.80 -25.78 -17.65
CA ASP A 589 5.67 -25.42 -18.52
C ASP A 589 4.30 -25.96 -18.05
N ASP A 590 4.28 -26.94 -17.14
CA ASP A 590 3.08 -27.53 -16.56
C ASP A 590 2.75 -26.88 -15.18
N ASN A 591 3.39 -25.77 -14.81
CA ASN A 591 3.24 -25.06 -13.52
C ASN A 591 3.51 -25.94 -12.29
N THR A 592 4.49 -26.83 -12.39
CA THR A 592 4.89 -27.71 -11.28
C THR A 592 6.35 -27.55 -10.88
N ILE A 593 6.61 -27.77 -9.59
CA ILE A 593 7.95 -27.71 -8.99
C ILE A 593 8.31 -29.07 -8.36
N GLY A 594 9.51 -29.55 -8.64
CA GLY A 594 10.04 -30.76 -8.03
C GLY A 594 10.25 -30.58 -6.52
N THR A 595 10.05 -31.64 -5.72
CA THR A 595 10.23 -31.53 -4.25
C THR A 595 11.63 -31.07 -3.84
N SER A 596 12.67 -31.42 -4.60
CA SER A 596 14.03 -31.00 -4.24
C SER A 596 14.22 -29.51 -4.52
N ASP A 597 13.67 -29.01 -5.62
CA ASP A 597 13.77 -27.62 -6.04
C ASP A 597 12.97 -26.72 -5.08
N PHE A 598 11.75 -27.13 -4.70
CA PHE A 598 10.98 -26.43 -3.68
C PHE A 598 11.73 -26.29 -2.35
N ASN A 599 12.40 -27.36 -1.86
CA ASN A 599 13.14 -27.29 -0.59
C ASN A 599 14.52 -26.61 -0.70
N GLN A 600 14.96 -26.23 -1.90
CA GLN A 600 16.21 -25.49 -2.13
C GLN A 600 15.96 -23.99 -2.25
N GLY A 601 14.73 -23.57 -2.57
CA GLY A 601 14.31 -22.18 -2.47
C GLY A 601 13.78 -21.85 -1.07
N SER A 602 13.73 -20.54 -0.81
CA SER A 602 13.11 -19.92 0.35
C SER A 602 11.64 -20.32 0.37
N SER A 603 11.29 -21.25 1.26
CA SER A 603 9.98 -21.90 1.23
C SER A 603 9.53 -22.43 2.59
N ALA A 604 8.22 -22.52 2.75
CA ALA A 604 7.56 -23.11 3.89
C ALA A 604 6.55 -24.16 3.43
N SER A 605 6.31 -25.18 4.26
CA SER A 605 5.19 -26.09 4.03
C SER A 605 4.59 -26.64 5.30
N MET A 606 3.30 -26.92 5.23
CA MET A 606 2.53 -27.53 6.31
C MET A 606 1.62 -28.65 5.79
N SER A 607 1.01 -29.39 6.71
CA SER A 607 0.01 -30.41 6.34
C SER A 607 -1.37 -29.76 6.39
N LEU A 608 -2.13 -29.84 5.31
CA LEU A 608 -3.47 -29.29 5.23
C LEU A 608 -4.48 -30.42 5.12
N ARG A 609 -5.42 -30.48 6.07
CA ARG A 609 -6.56 -31.40 5.99
C ARG A 609 -7.71 -30.72 5.28
N VAL A 610 -8.07 -31.21 4.12
CA VAL A 610 -9.24 -30.74 3.38
C VAL A 610 -10.45 -31.55 3.83
N ALA A 611 -11.47 -30.86 4.32
CA ALA A 611 -12.73 -31.42 4.79
C ALA A 611 -13.88 -31.04 3.87
N GLU A 612 -14.91 -31.86 3.87
CA GLU A 612 -16.13 -31.61 3.14
C GLU A 612 -17.02 -30.61 3.90
N GLY A 613 -17.74 -29.76 3.17
CA GLY A 613 -18.74 -28.85 3.73
C GLY A 613 -19.92 -29.58 4.39
N ASP A 614 -20.67 -28.86 5.21
CA ASP A 614 -21.91 -29.31 5.83
C ASP A 614 -23.04 -28.30 5.64
N LEU A 615 -24.28 -28.80 5.62
CA LEU A 615 -25.49 -28.01 5.46
C LEU A 615 -26.50 -28.37 6.55
N THR A 616 -27.00 -27.37 7.26
CA THR A 616 -28.10 -27.47 8.23
C THR A 616 -29.10 -26.35 8.00
N ALA A 617 -30.38 -26.59 8.25
CA ALA A 617 -31.41 -25.56 8.23
C ALA A 617 -32.52 -25.91 9.23
N GLU A 618 -33.05 -24.92 9.93
CA GLU A 618 -34.18 -25.01 10.86
C GLU A 618 -35.18 -23.89 10.55
N PHE A 619 -36.47 -24.25 10.43
CA PHE A 619 -37.54 -23.32 10.10
C PHE A 619 -38.42 -23.09 11.33
N GLU A 620 -38.68 -21.83 11.67
CA GLU A 620 -39.54 -21.49 12.79
C GLU A 620 -41.02 -21.59 12.38
N THR A 621 -41.80 -22.36 13.13
CA THR A 621 -43.25 -22.50 12.93
C THR A 621 -43.97 -22.54 14.27
N ILE A 622 -45.24 -22.13 14.29
CA ILE A 622 -46.09 -22.21 15.49
C ILE A 622 -47.04 -23.40 15.34
N ASN A 623 -46.86 -24.40 16.20
CA ASN A 623 -47.59 -25.67 16.16
C ASN A 623 -47.44 -26.41 14.81
N GLY A 624 -46.31 -26.22 14.12
CA GLY A 624 -46.06 -26.78 12.79
C GLY A 624 -46.86 -26.10 11.67
N GLU A 625 -47.42 -24.93 11.93
CA GLU A 625 -48.25 -24.17 11.00
C GLU A 625 -47.75 -22.71 10.87
N ILE A 626 -48.11 -22.07 9.75
CA ILE A 626 -47.91 -20.63 9.46
C ILE A 626 -49.27 -20.06 9.03
N ALA A 627 -49.64 -18.90 9.57
CA ALA A 627 -50.92 -18.26 9.33
C ALA A 627 -50.87 -17.31 8.11
N GLU A 628 -51.46 -17.72 6.98
CA GLU A 628 -51.44 -16.98 5.70
C GLU A 628 -52.02 -15.56 5.80
N ASP A 629 -52.97 -15.27 6.68
CA ASP A 629 -53.64 -13.97 6.66
C ASP A 629 -52.89 -12.85 7.42
N VAL A 630 -51.93 -13.23 8.28
CA VAL A 630 -51.30 -12.31 9.26
C VAL A 630 -49.79 -12.46 9.38
N ASP A 631 -49.28 -13.68 9.22
CA ASP A 631 -47.88 -14.04 9.37
C ASP A 631 -47.38 -14.60 8.02
N GLU A 632 -47.65 -13.94 6.88
CA GLU A 632 -47.30 -14.35 5.49
C GLU A 632 -45.79 -14.61 5.26
N ASP A 633 -44.98 -14.53 6.31
CA ASP A 633 -43.54 -14.57 6.29
C ASP A 633 -43.02 -15.67 7.24
N ILE A 634 -41.87 -16.26 6.94
CA ILE A 634 -41.23 -17.33 7.74
C ILE A 634 -39.82 -16.93 8.15
N THR A 635 -39.41 -17.34 9.35
CA THR A 635 -38.04 -17.18 9.84
C THR A 635 -37.31 -18.52 9.79
N PHE A 636 -36.04 -18.52 9.38
CA PHE A 636 -35.20 -19.71 9.38
C PHE A 636 -33.73 -19.37 9.58
N GLU A 637 -32.98 -20.32 10.12
CA GLU A 637 -31.53 -20.22 10.31
C GLU A 637 -30.84 -21.54 9.99
N GLY A 638 -29.54 -21.49 9.73
CA GLY A 638 -28.77 -22.65 9.36
C GLY A 638 -27.27 -22.41 9.28
N THR A 639 -26.55 -23.45 8.85
CA THR A 639 -25.10 -23.39 8.62
C THR A 639 -24.79 -24.04 7.28
N ALA A 640 -23.87 -23.45 6.53
CA ALA A 640 -23.48 -23.90 5.20
C ALA A 640 -21.98 -23.70 5.00
N ARG A 641 -21.15 -24.57 5.59
CA ARG A 641 -19.69 -24.39 5.49
C ARG A 641 -19.20 -24.68 4.07
N GLY A 642 -18.37 -23.78 3.57
CA GLY A 642 -17.83 -23.85 2.21
C GLY A 642 -18.77 -23.30 1.15
N GLN A 643 -19.75 -22.49 1.54
CA GLN A 643 -20.77 -21.93 0.66
C GLN A 643 -20.83 -20.42 0.87
N ARG A 644 -21.05 -19.66 -0.21
CA ARG A 644 -21.25 -18.20 -0.16
C ARG A 644 -22.72 -17.83 -0.07
N GLU A 645 -23.57 -18.62 -0.73
CA GLU A 645 -25.02 -18.48 -0.70
C GLU A 645 -25.66 -19.87 -0.66
N VAL A 646 -26.89 -19.95 -0.15
CA VAL A 646 -27.74 -21.12 -0.25
C VAL A 646 -29.04 -20.77 -0.96
N VAL A 647 -29.60 -21.72 -1.69
CA VAL A 647 -30.90 -21.55 -2.36
C VAL A 647 -31.99 -22.08 -1.46
N VAL A 648 -32.99 -21.25 -1.17
CA VAL A 648 -34.13 -21.61 -0.34
C VAL A 648 -35.38 -21.62 -1.20
N ALA A 649 -36.00 -22.80 -1.36
CA ALA A 649 -37.17 -23.03 -2.19
C ALA A 649 -38.34 -23.62 -1.40
N PHE A 650 -39.49 -22.96 -1.44
CA PHE A 650 -40.76 -23.41 -0.89
C PHE A 650 -41.68 -23.92 -2.01
N VAL A 651 -42.25 -25.10 -1.82
CA VAL A 651 -43.12 -25.75 -2.81
C VAL A 651 -44.42 -26.21 -2.16
N ASP A 652 -45.55 -25.68 -2.64
CA ASP A 652 -46.87 -26.11 -2.16
C ASP A 652 -47.40 -27.39 -2.86
N GLN A 653 -48.50 -27.97 -2.36
CA GLN A 653 -49.10 -29.17 -2.98
C GLN A 653 -49.63 -28.95 -4.41
N ARG A 654 -49.92 -27.70 -4.78
CA ARG A 654 -50.53 -27.32 -6.06
C ARG A 654 -49.49 -27.00 -7.15
N GLY A 655 -48.21 -26.96 -6.77
CA GLY A 655 -47.09 -26.69 -7.67
C GLY A 655 -46.76 -25.20 -7.80
N ASN A 656 -47.20 -24.35 -6.88
CA ASN A 656 -46.68 -22.98 -6.80
C ASN A 656 -45.38 -22.98 -5.99
N THR A 657 -44.46 -22.10 -6.36
CA THR A 657 -43.12 -22.02 -5.77
C THR A 657 -42.78 -20.62 -5.32
N VAL A 658 -42.01 -20.52 -4.23
CA VAL A 658 -41.31 -19.29 -3.85
C VAL A 658 -39.86 -19.68 -3.63
N VAL A 659 -38.92 -18.99 -4.28
CA VAL A 659 -37.51 -19.34 -4.24
C VAL A 659 -36.65 -18.08 -4.25
N ASP A 660 -35.60 -18.07 -3.42
CA ASP A 660 -34.60 -17.01 -3.39
C ASP A 660 -33.26 -17.55 -2.88
N THR A 661 -32.24 -16.69 -2.88
CA THR A 661 -30.91 -16.97 -2.33
C THR A 661 -30.71 -16.26 -1.00
N VAL A 662 -30.03 -16.92 -0.07
CA VAL A 662 -29.64 -16.35 1.22
C VAL A 662 -28.13 -16.39 1.34
N SER A 663 -27.51 -15.26 1.69
CA SER A 663 -26.06 -15.17 1.90
C SER A 663 -25.63 -15.93 3.15
N VAL A 664 -24.48 -16.59 3.07
CA VAL A 664 -23.84 -17.26 4.19
C VAL A 664 -22.72 -16.36 4.70
N ASP A 665 -22.65 -16.16 6.01
CA ASP A 665 -21.60 -15.37 6.66
C ASP A 665 -20.23 -16.09 6.50
N SER A 666 -19.22 -15.39 6.01
CA SER A 666 -17.89 -15.97 5.76
C SER A 666 -17.13 -16.29 7.05
N ASP A 667 -17.40 -15.59 8.16
CA ASP A 667 -16.69 -15.74 9.44
C ASP A 667 -17.17 -16.97 10.22
N ASP A 668 -18.49 -17.18 10.29
CA ASP A 668 -19.08 -18.25 11.10
C ASP A 668 -19.87 -19.30 10.31
N HIS A 669 -19.98 -19.12 9.00
CA HIS A 669 -20.67 -20.00 8.06
C HIS A 669 -22.15 -20.21 8.38
N THR A 670 -22.79 -19.25 9.04
CA THR A 670 -24.22 -19.26 9.34
C THR A 670 -25.00 -18.46 8.32
N PHE A 671 -26.29 -18.79 8.18
CA PHE A 671 -27.25 -17.98 7.44
C PHE A 671 -28.53 -17.89 8.24
N ASP A 672 -29.17 -16.74 8.23
CA ASP A 672 -30.48 -16.50 8.83
C ASP A 672 -31.27 -15.53 7.97
N GLU A 673 -32.58 -15.72 7.93
CA GLU A 673 -33.50 -14.79 7.29
C GLU A 673 -34.74 -14.61 8.16
N GLU A 674 -35.00 -13.37 8.52
CA GLU A 674 -36.23 -12.93 9.20
C GLU A 674 -37.24 -12.47 8.16
N ASP A 675 -38.52 -12.73 8.39
CA ASP A 675 -39.62 -12.26 7.54
C ASP A 675 -39.51 -12.67 6.04
N PHE A 676 -39.06 -13.90 5.73
CA PHE A 676 -39.04 -14.40 4.35
C PHE A 676 -40.46 -14.63 3.82
N SER A 677 -40.86 -13.89 2.79
CA SER A 677 -42.25 -13.91 2.33
C SER A 677 -42.65 -15.19 1.61
N LEU A 678 -43.76 -15.79 2.03
CA LEU A 678 -44.40 -16.96 1.41
C LEU A 678 -45.52 -16.58 0.43
N ALA A 679 -45.66 -15.29 0.12
CA ALA A 679 -46.69 -14.77 -0.75
C ALA A 679 -46.64 -15.41 -2.16
N GLY A 680 -47.72 -16.09 -2.54
CA GLY A 680 -47.83 -16.81 -3.82
C GLY A 680 -48.12 -18.29 -3.66
N LEU A 681 -47.80 -18.86 -2.49
CA LEU A 681 -48.17 -20.22 -2.14
C LEU A 681 -49.68 -20.33 -1.86
N SER A 682 -50.23 -21.53 -2.06
CA SER A 682 -51.59 -21.87 -1.67
C SER A 682 -51.62 -22.62 -0.34
N GLN A 683 -52.71 -22.43 0.41
CA GLN A 683 -53.00 -23.21 1.62
C GLN A 683 -52.82 -24.72 1.42
N GLY A 684 -52.19 -25.37 2.39
CA GLY A 684 -51.89 -26.79 2.38
C GLY A 684 -50.57 -27.12 3.08
N THR A 685 -50.01 -28.30 2.79
CA THR A 685 -48.65 -28.60 3.20
C THR A 685 -47.66 -27.94 2.25
N VAL A 686 -46.68 -27.24 2.80
CA VAL A 686 -45.54 -26.66 2.08
C VAL A 686 -44.29 -27.45 2.45
N SER A 687 -43.43 -27.70 1.48
CA SER A 687 -42.08 -28.22 1.71
C SER A 687 -41.07 -27.10 1.49
N ALA A 688 -40.19 -26.89 2.45
CA ALA A 688 -39.07 -25.98 2.36
C ALA A 688 -37.79 -26.77 2.06
N HIS A 689 -37.00 -26.30 1.11
CA HIS A 689 -35.76 -26.93 0.66
C HIS A 689 -34.64 -25.90 0.72
N VAL A 690 -33.58 -26.17 1.48
CA VAL A 690 -32.33 -25.42 1.42
C VAL A 690 -31.32 -26.25 0.66
N ILE A 691 -30.70 -25.68 -0.37
CA ILE A 691 -29.82 -26.37 -1.31
C ILE A 691 -28.47 -25.65 -1.36
N SER A 692 -27.38 -26.41 -1.30
CA SER A 692 -26.00 -25.95 -1.45
C SER A 692 -25.39 -26.55 -2.72
N ASP A 693 -24.54 -25.81 -3.43
CA ASP A 693 -23.89 -26.20 -4.69
C ASP A 693 -22.66 -27.12 -4.51
N GLY A 694 -22.38 -27.53 -3.28
CA GLY A 694 -21.39 -28.58 -3.03
C GLY A 694 -19.95 -28.07 -3.04
N ARG A 695 -19.09 -28.65 -3.87
CA ARG A 695 -17.63 -28.33 -3.85
C ARG A 695 -17.13 -27.68 -5.12
N ASP A 696 -17.85 -27.86 -6.22
CA ASP A 696 -17.44 -27.39 -7.55
C ASP A 696 -18.16 -26.10 -7.96
N ASP A 697 -18.85 -25.45 -7.02
CA ASP A 697 -19.66 -24.24 -7.21
C ASP A 697 -20.74 -24.45 -8.29
N GLN A 698 -21.24 -25.69 -8.45
CA GLN A 698 -22.24 -26.03 -9.44
C GLN A 698 -23.34 -26.96 -8.91
N TYR A 699 -24.58 -26.64 -9.31
CA TYR A 699 -25.70 -27.53 -9.05
C TYR A 699 -25.78 -28.68 -10.06
N GLY A 700 -25.85 -29.91 -9.55
CA GLY A 700 -26.11 -31.12 -10.34
C GLY A 700 -24.89 -31.63 -11.10
N ASP A 701 -25.04 -31.83 -12.42
CA ASP A 701 -23.98 -32.28 -13.34
C ASP A 701 -23.69 -31.28 -14.47
N ASP A 702 -23.85 -29.97 -14.20
CA ASP A 702 -23.51 -28.87 -15.13
C ASP A 702 -24.55 -28.69 -16.29
N ASP A 703 -25.60 -29.54 -16.35
CA ASP A 703 -26.71 -29.38 -17.31
C ASP A 703 -27.73 -28.30 -16.87
N LEU A 704 -27.80 -28.00 -15.57
CA LEU A 704 -28.42 -26.78 -15.04
C LEU A 704 -27.40 -25.62 -15.14
N PRO A 705 -27.79 -24.40 -15.54
CA PRO A 705 -26.84 -23.30 -15.63
C PRO A 705 -26.29 -22.99 -14.22
N GLY A 706 -24.96 -23.01 -14.08
CA GLY A 706 -24.22 -23.12 -12.81
C GLY A 706 -24.03 -21.82 -12.04
N THR A 707 -25.10 -21.08 -11.74
CA THR A 707 -25.05 -19.98 -10.76
C THR A 707 -26.27 -19.99 -9.84
N TYR A 708 -26.17 -19.39 -8.66
CA TYR A 708 -27.30 -19.21 -7.73
C TYR A 708 -28.54 -18.58 -8.40
N THR A 709 -28.35 -17.60 -9.29
CA THR A 709 -29.45 -16.94 -10.03
C THR A 709 -30.14 -17.89 -11.02
N ASP A 710 -29.38 -18.81 -11.60
CA ASP A 710 -29.86 -19.71 -12.64
C ASP A 710 -30.75 -20.82 -12.06
N ILE A 711 -30.38 -21.40 -10.90
CA ILE A 711 -31.23 -22.37 -10.21
C ILE A 711 -32.50 -21.71 -9.64
N VAL A 712 -32.42 -20.50 -9.07
CA VAL A 712 -33.60 -19.73 -8.64
C VAL A 712 -34.55 -19.52 -9.82
N THR A 713 -34.02 -19.04 -10.95
CA THR A 713 -34.82 -18.85 -12.17
C THR A 713 -35.44 -20.15 -12.65
N TRP A 714 -34.67 -21.25 -12.62
CA TRP A 714 -35.14 -22.55 -13.05
C TRP A 714 -36.27 -23.08 -12.16
N VAL A 715 -36.15 -22.98 -10.83
CA VAL A 715 -37.21 -23.39 -9.89
C VAL A 715 -38.47 -22.55 -10.10
N ASP A 716 -38.34 -21.22 -10.26
CA ASP A 716 -39.46 -20.31 -10.51
C ASP A 716 -40.20 -20.66 -11.82
N GLU A 717 -39.47 -21.07 -12.87
CA GLU A 717 -40.06 -21.52 -14.14
C GLU A 717 -40.83 -22.86 -14.03
N LEU A 718 -40.62 -23.68 -12.98
CA LEU A 718 -41.33 -24.94 -12.80
C LEU A 718 -42.82 -24.76 -12.49
N GLU A 719 -43.21 -23.66 -11.84
CA GLU A 719 -44.62 -23.34 -11.57
C GLU A 719 -45.42 -23.19 -12.88
N ASP A 720 -44.79 -22.62 -13.92
CA ASP A 720 -45.41 -22.40 -15.24
C ASP A 720 -45.63 -23.70 -16.03
N GLU A 721 -44.99 -24.81 -15.64
CA GLU A 721 -45.11 -26.11 -16.30
C GLU A 721 -46.39 -26.88 -15.91
N SER A 722 -47.23 -26.33 -15.02
CA SER A 722 -48.45 -26.99 -14.52
C SER A 722 -48.19 -28.35 -13.86
N LEU A 723 -47.06 -28.46 -13.15
CA LEU A 723 -46.67 -29.62 -12.36
C LEU A 723 -47.42 -29.64 -11.02
N THR A 724 -47.45 -30.80 -10.37
CA THR A 724 -47.88 -30.91 -8.95
C THR A 724 -46.68 -30.67 -8.03
N GLY A 725 -46.92 -30.31 -6.77
CA GLY A 725 -45.83 -30.10 -5.81
C GLY A 725 -44.88 -31.29 -5.69
N ASP A 726 -45.40 -32.52 -5.71
CA ASP A 726 -44.58 -33.75 -5.71
C ASP A 726 -43.66 -33.82 -6.94
N GLN A 727 -44.16 -33.43 -8.13
CA GLN A 727 -43.36 -33.45 -9.36
C GLN A 727 -42.30 -32.36 -9.40
N ILE A 728 -42.56 -31.21 -8.77
CA ILE A 728 -41.55 -30.15 -8.63
C ILE A 728 -40.46 -30.62 -7.67
N ARG A 729 -40.81 -31.14 -6.49
CA ARG A 729 -39.85 -31.72 -5.53
C ARG A 729 -38.98 -32.83 -6.14
N ASP A 730 -39.61 -33.76 -6.84
CA ASP A 730 -38.90 -34.85 -7.53
C ASP A 730 -37.91 -34.30 -8.56
N ARG A 731 -38.21 -33.17 -9.19
CA ARG A 731 -37.33 -32.55 -10.19
C ARG A 731 -36.19 -31.76 -9.57
N ILE A 732 -36.47 -31.00 -8.50
CA ILE A 732 -35.44 -30.29 -7.74
C ILE A 732 -34.41 -31.30 -7.22
N SER A 733 -34.86 -32.38 -6.57
CA SER A 733 -33.95 -33.44 -6.11
C SER A 733 -33.20 -34.13 -7.24
N SER A 734 -33.86 -34.49 -8.35
CA SER A 734 -33.22 -35.20 -9.46
C SER A 734 -32.15 -34.40 -10.20
N GLU A 735 -32.24 -33.07 -10.22
CA GLU A 735 -31.31 -32.21 -10.94
C GLU A 735 -30.29 -31.55 -9.98
N THR A 736 -30.36 -31.86 -8.69
CA THR A 736 -29.38 -31.43 -7.68
C THR A 736 -28.79 -32.69 -7.03
N VAL A 737 -29.19 -33.00 -5.80
CA VAL A 737 -28.61 -34.05 -4.94
C VAL A 737 -28.69 -35.49 -5.44
N ASP A 738 -29.67 -35.82 -6.29
CA ASP A 738 -29.84 -37.20 -6.81
C ASP A 738 -29.16 -37.41 -8.17
N GLU A 739 -28.55 -36.37 -8.76
CA GLU A 739 -27.88 -36.48 -10.04
C GLU A 739 -26.53 -37.23 -9.94
N SER A 740 -26.10 -37.79 -11.07
CA SER A 740 -24.88 -38.59 -11.13
C SER A 740 -23.65 -37.72 -10.92
N ALA A 741 -22.95 -37.96 -9.81
CA ALA A 741 -21.73 -37.26 -9.41
C ALA A 741 -21.94 -35.83 -8.88
N SER A 742 -23.18 -35.42 -8.62
CA SER A 742 -23.46 -34.23 -7.79
C SER A 742 -22.87 -34.42 -6.39
N ASP A 743 -22.31 -33.33 -5.85
CA ASP A 743 -21.92 -33.20 -4.46
C ASP A 743 -22.71 -32.11 -3.71
N ASP A 744 -23.84 -31.70 -4.31
CA ASP A 744 -24.86 -30.85 -3.71
C ASP A 744 -25.36 -31.44 -2.39
N ARG A 745 -25.88 -30.56 -1.53
CA ARG A 745 -26.63 -30.98 -0.33
C ARG A 745 -27.97 -30.30 -0.32
N MET A 746 -28.93 -30.99 0.29
CA MET A 746 -30.26 -30.45 0.49
C MET A 746 -30.78 -30.81 1.88
N VAL A 747 -31.28 -29.80 2.60
CA VAL A 747 -32.09 -29.97 3.80
C VAL A 747 -33.53 -29.70 3.43
N THR A 748 -34.45 -30.57 3.86
CA THR A 748 -35.88 -30.43 3.58
C THR A 748 -36.68 -30.49 4.87
N ASP A 749 -37.60 -29.55 5.04
CA ASP A 749 -38.60 -29.58 6.11
C ASP A 749 -40.02 -29.34 5.56
N THR A 750 -41.04 -29.59 6.37
CA THR A 750 -42.46 -29.43 5.97
C THR A 750 -43.30 -28.81 7.07
N PHE A 751 -44.17 -27.88 6.68
CA PHE A 751 -45.13 -27.24 7.58
C PHE A 751 -46.50 -27.07 6.90
N ARG A 752 -47.50 -26.60 7.66
CA ARG A 752 -48.85 -26.31 7.13
C ARG A 752 -49.04 -24.80 6.97
N TYR A 753 -49.37 -24.38 5.76
CA TYR A 753 -49.78 -23.02 5.45
C TYR A 753 -51.31 -22.95 5.48
N THR A 754 -51.90 -22.19 6.40
CA THR A 754 -53.35 -22.22 6.69
C THR A 754 -53.85 -20.88 7.20
N ASP A 755 -55.18 -20.70 7.25
CA ASP A 755 -55.80 -19.51 7.87
C ASP A 755 -55.36 -19.38 9.35
N ALA A 756 -55.39 -18.15 9.88
CA ALA A 756 -55.24 -17.90 11.32
C ALA A 756 -56.23 -18.74 12.15
N SER A 757 -55.81 -19.24 13.31
CA SER A 757 -56.63 -20.08 14.18
C SER A 757 -56.20 -19.95 15.64
N THR A 758 -57.07 -19.36 16.47
CA THR A 758 -56.95 -19.40 17.93
C THR A 758 -58.16 -20.09 18.55
N THR A 759 -57.92 -21.06 19.43
CA THR A 759 -58.96 -21.85 20.11
C THR A 759 -58.79 -21.84 21.62
N VAL A 760 -59.89 -21.96 22.36
CA VAL A 760 -59.89 -22.15 23.82
C VAL A 760 -60.11 -23.63 24.12
N GLU A 761 -59.12 -24.27 24.74
CA GLU A 761 -59.19 -25.70 25.06
C GLU A 761 -59.67 -25.95 26.49
N SER A 762 -59.20 -25.13 27.45
CA SER A 762 -59.56 -25.29 28.85
C SER A 762 -59.74 -23.97 29.56
N VAL A 763 -60.65 -23.96 30.53
CA VAL A 763 -60.91 -22.81 31.40
C VAL A 763 -61.12 -23.32 32.81
N TYR A 764 -60.26 -22.91 33.74
CA TYR A 764 -60.22 -23.50 35.07
C TYR A 764 -59.76 -22.49 36.14
N PRO A 765 -60.05 -22.70 37.43
CA PRO A 765 -59.55 -21.82 38.48
C PRO A 765 -58.06 -22.04 38.72
N GLU A 766 -57.32 -20.96 38.99
CA GLU A 766 -55.88 -21.01 39.28
C GLU A 766 -55.57 -22.01 40.41
N GLY A 767 -54.69 -22.98 40.12
CA GLY A 767 -54.32 -24.07 41.04
C GLY A 767 -55.20 -25.33 40.98
N ALA A 768 -56.19 -25.39 40.08
CA ALA A 768 -56.91 -26.62 39.73
C ALA A 768 -56.29 -27.34 38.52
N ALA A 769 -56.81 -28.51 38.18
CA ALA A 769 -56.38 -29.24 36.99
C ALA A 769 -56.90 -28.56 35.71
N ALA A 770 -56.00 -28.38 34.73
CA ALA A 770 -56.32 -27.94 33.38
C ALA A 770 -57.05 -29.07 32.62
N ASP A 771 -58.37 -29.16 32.80
CA ASP A 771 -59.21 -30.14 32.11
C ASP A 771 -60.59 -29.55 31.84
N GLY A 772 -60.88 -29.31 30.56
CA GLY A 772 -62.14 -28.77 30.07
C GLY A 772 -62.53 -27.43 30.71
N VAL A 773 -63.84 -27.21 30.85
CA VAL A 773 -64.40 -25.99 31.46
C VAL A 773 -64.88 -26.29 32.88
N ASN A 774 -64.21 -25.71 33.86
CA ASN A 774 -64.49 -25.90 35.29
C ASN A 774 -65.14 -24.65 35.91
N PRO A 775 -66.09 -24.82 36.84
CA PRO A 775 -66.66 -23.68 37.57
C PRO A 775 -65.60 -22.94 38.40
N VAL A 776 -65.64 -21.61 38.38
CA VAL A 776 -64.67 -20.72 39.07
C VAL A 776 -65.36 -19.95 40.20
N GLY A 777 -64.72 -19.82 41.36
CA GLY A 777 -65.27 -19.04 42.48
C GLY A 777 -65.22 -17.53 42.25
N ILE A 778 -66.13 -16.76 42.85
CA ILE A 778 -66.21 -15.28 42.71
C ILE A 778 -64.99 -14.50 43.26
N ASP A 779 -64.10 -15.15 44.02
CA ASP A 779 -62.84 -14.60 44.53
C ASP A 779 -61.60 -15.40 44.02
N ASP A 780 -61.78 -16.29 43.04
CA ASP A 780 -60.70 -17.06 42.40
C ASP A 780 -60.17 -16.31 41.16
N THR A 781 -59.12 -16.83 40.52
CA THR A 781 -58.64 -16.35 39.21
C THR A 781 -58.96 -17.39 38.16
N ILE A 782 -59.57 -16.97 37.05
CA ILE A 782 -59.77 -17.82 35.87
C ILE A 782 -58.42 -17.96 35.17
N VAL A 783 -58.03 -19.17 34.81
CA VAL A 783 -56.96 -19.45 33.85
C VAL A 783 -57.63 -19.99 32.58
N ALA A 784 -57.36 -19.35 31.45
CA ALA A 784 -57.80 -19.79 30.13
C ALA A 784 -56.57 -20.24 29.35
N GLU A 785 -56.65 -21.44 28.77
CA GLU A 785 -55.58 -22.02 27.95
C GLU A 785 -56.13 -22.49 26.62
N GLY A 786 -55.28 -22.41 25.60
CA GLY A 786 -55.65 -22.77 24.25
C GLY A 786 -54.47 -23.04 23.34
N GLN A 787 -54.79 -23.18 22.06
CA GLN A 787 -53.84 -23.35 20.98
C GLN A 787 -54.01 -22.24 19.96
N THR A 788 -52.90 -21.77 19.41
CA THR A 788 -52.83 -20.82 18.30
C THR A 788 -51.77 -21.25 17.29
N ASN A 789 -51.90 -20.80 16.04
CA ASN A 789 -50.85 -20.89 15.02
C ASN A 789 -50.21 -19.53 14.70
N LEU A 790 -50.48 -18.51 15.51
CA LEU A 790 -50.00 -17.15 15.29
C LEU A 790 -48.61 -16.92 15.89
N GLN A 791 -47.81 -16.06 15.28
CA GLN A 791 -46.51 -15.62 15.79
C GLN A 791 -46.68 -14.67 17.00
N PRO A 792 -46.01 -14.89 18.15
CA PRO A 792 -46.18 -14.05 19.35
C PRO A 792 -45.59 -12.64 19.23
N SER A 793 -44.60 -12.42 18.37
CA SER A 793 -44.00 -11.09 18.14
C SER A 793 -44.97 -10.09 17.52
N ASP A 794 -45.88 -10.58 16.68
CA ASP A 794 -46.74 -9.76 15.82
C ASP A 794 -48.21 -9.79 16.22
N ASN A 795 -48.59 -10.75 17.04
CA ASN A 795 -49.98 -10.99 17.41
C ASN A 795 -50.23 -10.84 18.92
N THR A 796 -51.49 -10.63 19.29
CA THR A 796 -51.91 -10.57 20.70
C THR A 796 -53.25 -11.26 20.81
N ILE A 797 -53.33 -12.25 21.71
CA ILE A 797 -54.58 -12.93 22.01
C ILE A 797 -55.26 -12.21 23.17
N SER A 798 -56.48 -11.75 22.95
CA SER A 798 -57.32 -11.15 23.99
C SER A 798 -58.40 -12.12 24.43
N VAL A 799 -58.72 -12.13 25.72
CA VAL A 799 -59.82 -12.91 26.28
C VAL A 799 -60.76 -11.98 27.04
N GLU A 800 -62.03 -12.00 26.65
CA GLU A 800 -63.11 -11.22 27.25
C GLU A 800 -64.14 -12.12 27.96
N ILE A 801 -64.64 -11.65 29.11
CA ILE A 801 -65.77 -12.28 29.81
C ILE A 801 -67.03 -11.46 29.56
N LEU A 802 -67.99 -12.04 28.84
CA LEU A 802 -69.24 -11.41 28.42
C LEU A 802 -70.42 -11.88 29.29
N ASP A 803 -71.29 -10.95 29.69
CA ASP A 803 -72.57 -11.30 30.34
C ASP A 803 -73.66 -11.77 29.35
N GLU A 804 -74.83 -12.18 29.86
CA GLU A 804 -75.97 -12.62 29.03
C GLU A 804 -76.46 -11.60 27.98
N ASP A 805 -76.17 -10.31 28.19
CA ASP A 805 -76.51 -9.23 27.26
C ASP A 805 -75.38 -8.96 26.23
N GLY A 806 -74.26 -9.71 26.30
CA GLY A 806 -73.08 -9.55 25.46
C GLY A 806 -72.21 -8.35 25.86
N THR A 807 -72.32 -7.88 27.10
CA THR A 807 -71.51 -6.77 27.62
C THR A 807 -70.25 -7.31 28.29
N SER A 808 -69.09 -6.89 27.80
CA SER A 808 -67.78 -7.17 28.39
C SER A 808 -67.71 -6.73 29.86
N LYS A 809 -67.26 -7.63 30.73
CA LYS A 809 -67.07 -7.42 32.17
C LYS A 809 -65.61 -7.34 32.55
N GLU A 810 -64.83 -8.25 31.99
CA GLU A 810 -63.40 -8.37 32.22
C GLU A 810 -62.72 -8.66 30.89
N ILE A 811 -61.48 -8.18 30.75
CA ILE A 811 -60.63 -8.41 29.60
C ILE A 811 -59.19 -8.57 30.08
N ALA A 812 -58.49 -9.53 29.50
CA ALA A 812 -57.05 -9.70 29.62
C ALA A 812 -56.49 -10.07 28.25
N SER A 813 -55.17 -9.94 28.09
CA SER A 813 -54.50 -10.27 26.84
C SER A 813 -53.12 -10.86 27.13
N THR A 814 -52.63 -11.67 26.21
CA THR A 814 -51.27 -12.22 26.20
C THR A 814 -50.68 -12.10 24.80
N ASP A 815 -49.40 -11.79 24.76
CA ASP A 815 -48.47 -11.81 23.63
C ASP A 815 -47.34 -12.83 23.90
N GLU A 816 -47.53 -13.72 24.88
CA GLU A 816 -46.55 -14.73 25.29
C GLU A 816 -47.08 -16.16 25.08
N TRP A 817 -46.48 -16.89 24.13
CA TRP A 817 -46.58 -18.34 23.93
C TRP A 817 -45.33 -18.88 23.24
N ASN A 818 -45.10 -20.20 23.25
CA ASN A 818 -43.94 -20.83 22.61
C ASN A 818 -44.30 -21.38 21.21
N THR A 819 -43.34 -21.97 20.51
CA THR A 819 -43.50 -22.62 19.20
C THR A 819 -44.47 -23.80 19.18
N ASP A 820 -44.90 -24.30 20.35
CA ASP A 820 -46.00 -25.27 20.45
C ASP A 820 -47.39 -24.63 20.30
N GLY A 821 -47.48 -23.30 20.16
CA GLY A 821 -48.72 -22.57 20.01
C GLY A 821 -49.58 -22.53 21.28
N GLN A 822 -49.06 -22.98 22.43
CA GLN A 822 -49.84 -22.99 23.66
C GLN A 822 -49.85 -21.62 24.32
N TRP A 823 -51.01 -20.97 24.34
CA TRP A 823 -51.22 -19.72 25.06
C TRP A 823 -51.97 -19.97 26.38
N SER A 824 -51.66 -19.16 27.39
CA SER A 824 -52.31 -19.18 28.69
C SER A 824 -52.41 -17.75 29.23
N LEU A 825 -53.56 -17.41 29.82
CA LEU A 825 -53.72 -16.13 30.50
C LEU A 825 -54.67 -16.21 31.68
N SER A 826 -54.51 -15.28 32.62
CA SER A 826 -55.29 -15.20 33.84
C SER A 826 -56.26 -14.01 33.85
N VAL A 827 -57.52 -14.24 34.22
CA VAL A 827 -58.58 -13.23 34.33
C VAL A 827 -59.14 -13.22 35.76
N SER A 828 -59.20 -12.04 36.39
CA SER A 828 -59.78 -11.90 37.74
C SER A 828 -61.31 -12.00 37.72
N THR A 829 -61.91 -12.64 38.72
CA THR A 829 -63.37 -12.66 38.90
C THR A 829 -63.91 -11.54 39.79
N ASP A 830 -63.06 -10.62 40.28
CA ASP A 830 -63.40 -9.64 41.31
C ASP A 830 -64.64 -8.76 41.00
N ASN A 831 -64.92 -8.52 39.71
CA ASN A 831 -66.06 -7.71 39.26
C ASN A 831 -67.18 -8.54 38.61
N LEU A 832 -67.13 -9.86 38.73
CA LEU A 832 -68.16 -10.78 38.28
C LEU A 832 -69.14 -11.09 39.41
N ASP A 833 -70.41 -11.28 39.08
CA ASP A 833 -71.43 -11.80 39.99
C ASP A 833 -71.56 -13.32 39.73
N VAL A 834 -72.22 -14.06 40.63
CA VAL A 834 -72.51 -15.49 40.41
C VAL A 834 -73.46 -15.66 39.22
N GLY A 835 -73.08 -16.47 38.24
CA GLY A 835 -73.86 -16.65 37.01
C GLY A 835 -73.11 -17.38 35.91
N THR A 836 -73.77 -17.52 34.76
CA THR A 836 -73.17 -18.04 33.52
C THR A 836 -72.67 -16.87 32.70
N TYR A 837 -71.44 -16.98 32.21
CA TYR A 837 -70.79 -16.01 31.33
C TYR A 837 -70.28 -16.73 30.08
N THR A 838 -70.02 -15.97 29.03
CA THR A 838 -69.28 -16.49 27.86
C THR A 838 -67.87 -15.94 27.92
N LEU A 839 -66.88 -16.82 27.92
CA LEU A 839 -65.49 -16.47 27.67
C LEU A 839 -65.29 -16.45 26.15
N GLU A 840 -64.73 -15.37 25.63
CA GLU A 840 -64.41 -15.18 24.22
C GLU A 840 -62.91 -14.94 24.09
N SER A 841 -62.20 -15.74 23.29
CA SER A 841 -60.86 -15.40 22.81
C SER A 841 -60.99 -14.70 21.46
N ASP A 842 -60.20 -13.66 21.23
CA ASP A 842 -60.14 -12.87 20.01
C ASP A 842 -58.68 -12.48 19.73
N ASP A 843 -58.18 -12.85 18.55
CA ASP A 843 -56.83 -12.56 18.05
C ASP A 843 -56.84 -11.52 16.91
N SER A 844 -57.95 -10.80 16.73
CA SER A 844 -58.29 -9.92 15.59
C SER A 844 -58.76 -10.61 14.30
N GLU A 845 -58.42 -11.88 14.06
CA GLU A 845 -58.81 -12.61 12.84
C GLU A 845 -59.87 -13.67 13.11
N THR A 846 -59.68 -14.43 14.18
CA THR A 846 -60.55 -15.47 14.68
C THR A 846 -61.09 -15.17 16.06
N THR A 847 -62.21 -15.81 16.36
CA THR A 847 -62.87 -15.69 17.65
C THR A 847 -63.38 -17.05 18.06
N ASP A 848 -63.01 -17.51 19.26
CA ASP A 848 -63.53 -18.72 19.86
C ASP A 848 -64.27 -18.42 21.16
N ARG A 849 -65.31 -19.20 21.46
CA ARG A 849 -66.22 -18.91 22.58
C ARG A 849 -66.56 -20.17 23.36
N THR A 850 -66.49 -20.07 24.68
CA THR A 850 -66.92 -21.13 25.59
C THR A 850 -67.74 -20.58 26.77
N ASP A 851 -68.72 -21.34 27.22
CA ASP A 851 -69.59 -20.94 28.34
C ASP A 851 -68.95 -21.34 29.67
N ILE A 852 -68.80 -20.39 30.58
CA ILE A 852 -68.18 -20.58 31.90
C ILE A 852 -69.19 -20.31 33.03
N GLU A 853 -69.00 -20.92 34.19
CA GLU A 853 -69.86 -20.74 35.37
C GLU A 853 -69.08 -20.14 36.55
N ILE A 854 -69.55 -19.00 37.06
CA ILE A 854 -69.02 -18.36 38.27
C ILE A 854 -69.91 -18.71 39.47
N VAL A 855 -69.32 -19.30 40.52
CA VAL A 855 -70.02 -19.83 41.71
C VAL A 855 -69.60 -19.12 43.01
N GLU A 856 -70.44 -19.17 44.06
CA GLU A 856 -70.14 -18.51 45.35
C GLU A 856 -68.94 -19.13 46.08
N GLU A 857 -68.85 -20.46 46.12
CA GLU A 857 -67.75 -21.23 46.70
C GLU A 857 -67.59 -22.51 45.89
N ARG A 858 -66.36 -22.86 45.50
CA ARG A 858 -66.09 -24.15 44.86
C ARG A 858 -66.42 -25.28 45.83
N GLN A 859 -67.10 -26.31 45.35
CA GLN A 859 -67.30 -27.53 46.12
C GLN A 859 -66.02 -28.36 45.98
N ASP A 860 -65.11 -28.27 46.97
CA ASP A 860 -63.97 -29.18 47.04
C ASP A 860 -64.51 -30.60 47.25
N ASP A 861 -64.59 -31.40 46.19
CA ASP A 861 -64.85 -32.83 46.32
C ASP A 861 -63.54 -33.48 46.83
N ASP A 862 -63.32 -33.37 48.15
CA ASP A 862 -62.35 -34.18 48.86
C ASP A 862 -62.66 -35.66 48.58
N GLY A 863 -61.70 -36.34 47.94
CA GLY A 863 -61.91 -37.61 47.26
C GLY A 863 -62.59 -38.74 48.05
N ASP A 864 -63.37 -39.53 47.31
CA ASP A 864 -63.72 -40.89 47.70
C ASP A 864 -62.88 -41.86 46.85
N ASP A 865 -62.13 -42.73 47.55
CA ASP A 865 -61.29 -43.77 46.98
C ASP A 865 -62.07 -44.62 45.96
N GLY A 866 -61.43 -44.92 44.81
CA GLY A 866 -62.03 -45.68 43.72
C GLY A 866 -62.59 -47.05 44.15
N ASP A 867 -63.83 -47.32 43.76
CA ASP A 867 -64.38 -48.66 43.71
C ASP A 867 -63.84 -49.37 42.45
N ASP A 868 -63.23 -50.54 42.64
CA ASP A 868 -62.70 -51.41 41.58
C ASP A 868 -63.75 -51.70 40.50
N GLY A 869 -63.51 -51.23 39.27
CA GLY A 869 -64.29 -51.58 38.09
C GLY A 869 -64.12 -53.05 37.71
N THR A 870 -65.20 -53.82 37.80
CA THR A 870 -65.31 -55.19 37.30
C THR A 870 -65.36 -55.25 35.77
N ASP A 871 -64.65 -56.22 35.20
CA ASP A 871 -64.58 -56.57 33.77
C ASP A 871 -65.95 -56.56 33.06
N GLY A 872 -66.03 -55.88 31.91
CA GLY A 872 -67.17 -55.91 31.00
C GLY A 872 -66.99 -56.97 29.92
N ASP A 873 -67.98 -57.88 29.81
CA ASP A 873 -68.09 -58.95 28.82
C ASP A 873 -68.17 -58.46 27.36
N ASP A 874 -67.57 -59.26 26.46
CA ASP A 874 -67.51 -59.09 25.01
C ASP A 874 -68.89 -58.97 24.32
N GLY A 875 -69.00 -58.00 23.40
CA GLY A 875 -70.15 -57.84 22.50
C GLY A 875 -70.03 -58.70 21.23
N GLU A 876 -71.16 -59.32 20.85
CA GLU A 876 -71.32 -60.29 19.77
C GLU A 876 -71.12 -59.75 18.34
N ASP A 877 -70.68 -60.66 17.47
CA ASP A 877 -70.39 -60.52 16.04
C ASP A 877 -71.55 -59.98 15.17
N ASP A 878 -71.22 -59.06 14.26
CA ASP A 878 -72.03 -58.77 13.06
C ASP A 878 -71.38 -59.33 11.79
N THR A 879 -72.24 -59.82 10.92
CA THR A 879 -72.03 -60.72 9.78
C THR A 879 -71.29 -60.17 8.56
N ASP A 880 -70.59 -61.10 7.89
CA ASP A 880 -69.82 -61.00 6.64
C ASP A 880 -70.47 -60.25 5.44
N GLY A 881 -69.62 -59.57 4.67
CA GLY A 881 -69.86 -59.16 3.28
C GLY A 881 -68.80 -59.75 2.35
N ASP A 882 -69.24 -60.32 1.23
CA ASP A 882 -68.51 -61.15 0.24
C ASP A 882 -67.28 -60.49 -0.44
N ASP A 883 -66.38 -61.39 -0.85
CA ASP A 883 -65.03 -61.25 -1.45
C ASP A 883 -64.89 -60.40 -2.73
N GLY A 884 -63.68 -59.87 -2.92
CA GLY A 884 -63.09 -59.55 -4.23
C GLY A 884 -61.80 -60.34 -4.47
N ASP A 885 -61.74 -61.11 -5.56
CA ASP A 885 -60.61 -61.96 -5.96
C ASP A 885 -59.35 -61.20 -6.45
N ASP A 886 -58.21 -61.74 -6.03
CA ASP A 886 -56.88 -61.89 -6.64
C ASP A 886 -56.03 -60.72 -7.17
N GLY A 887 -54.81 -60.65 -6.62
CA GLY A 887 -53.57 -60.43 -7.37
C GLY A 887 -52.45 -61.27 -6.76
N THR A 888 -51.87 -62.20 -7.53
CA THR A 888 -50.62 -62.89 -7.20
C THR A 888 -49.43 -62.18 -7.83
N ASP A 889 -48.31 -62.17 -7.09
CA ASP A 889 -46.89 -62.21 -7.49
C ASP A 889 -46.07 -61.13 -6.73
N GLY A 890 -44.85 -61.37 -6.24
CA GLY A 890 -43.94 -62.49 -6.45
C GLY A 890 -43.07 -62.83 -5.23
N ASP A 891 -42.30 -63.91 -5.35
CA ASP A 891 -41.28 -64.30 -4.38
C ASP A 891 -40.05 -63.37 -4.52
N ASP A 892 -39.75 -62.58 -3.49
CA ASP A 892 -38.46 -61.90 -3.35
C ASP A 892 -37.48 -62.77 -2.54
N GLY A 893 -36.21 -62.72 -2.98
CA GLY A 893 -35.19 -63.75 -2.79
C GLY A 893 -34.61 -63.91 -1.39
N ASP A 894 -33.92 -65.04 -1.19
CA ASP A 894 -33.17 -65.33 0.03
C ASP A 894 -32.06 -64.27 0.25
N ASP A 895 -32.08 -63.61 1.42
CA ASP A 895 -31.02 -62.71 1.87
C ASP A 895 -29.67 -63.45 2.01
N GLY A 896 -28.60 -62.78 1.60
CA GLY A 896 -27.22 -63.24 1.78
C GLY A 896 -26.83 -63.28 3.26
N THR A 897 -25.99 -64.24 3.64
CA THR A 897 -25.43 -64.33 5.00
C THR A 897 -24.41 -63.22 5.24
N ASP A 898 -24.58 -62.49 6.35
CA ASP A 898 -23.60 -61.54 6.87
C ASP A 898 -22.23 -62.20 7.13
N GLY A 899 -21.15 -61.45 6.87
CA GLY A 899 -19.78 -61.85 7.17
C GLY A 899 -19.46 -61.68 8.66
N ASP A 900 -18.60 -62.54 9.20
CA ASP A 900 -18.14 -62.47 10.59
C ASP A 900 -17.32 -61.19 10.86
N ASP A 901 -17.65 -60.46 11.95
CA ASP A 901 -16.89 -59.31 12.46
C ASP A 901 -15.45 -59.70 12.88
N GLY A 902 -14.50 -58.80 12.65
CA GLY A 902 -13.09 -58.96 13.05
C GLY A 902 -12.87 -58.75 14.55
N ASP A 903 -11.91 -59.47 15.13
CA ASP A 903 -11.53 -59.38 16.54
C ASP A 903 -10.92 -58.00 16.90
N ASP A 904 -11.38 -57.39 18.00
CA ASP A 904 -10.84 -56.15 18.58
C ASP A 904 -9.38 -56.28 19.04
N GLY A 905 -8.61 -55.20 18.85
CA GLY A 905 -7.23 -55.05 19.32
C GLY A 905 -7.13 -54.88 20.84
N THR A 906 -6.04 -55.37 21.43
CA THR A 906 -5.76 -55.28 22.87
C THR A 906 -5.23 -53.90 23.29
N ASP A 907 -5.76 -53.36 24.38
CA ASP A 907 -5.30 -52.13 25.04
C ASP A 907 -3.83 -52.20 25.51
N GLY A 908 -3.11 -51.08 25.43
CA GLY A 908 -1.74 -50.92 25.91
C GLY A 908 -1.64 -50.66 27.42
N ASP A 909 -0.52 -51.08 28.03
CA ASP A 909 -0.26 -50.96 29.47
C ASP A 909 0.02 -49.49 29.91
N ASP A 910 -0.56 -49.10 31.05
CA ASP A 910 -0.35 -47.80 31.72
C ASP A 910 1.10 -47.61 32.24
N GLY A 911 1.61 -46.37 32.17
CA GLY A 911 2.92 -45.97 32.68
C GLY A 911 3.00 -45.82 34.21
N ASP A 912 4.15 -46.15 34.80
CA ASP A 912 4.43 -46.09 36.25
C ASP A 912 4.50 -44.65 36.81
N ASP A 913 3.91 -44.46 38.01
CA ASP A 913 3.91 -43.20 38.78
C ASP A 913 5.31 -42.77 39.28
N GLY A 914 5.61 -41.47 39.16
CA GLY A 914 6.81 -40.83 39.69
C GLY A 914 6.76 -40.63 41.22
N THR A 915 7.90 -40.88 41.89
CA THR A 915 8.05 -40.77 43.36
C THR A 915 8.18 -39.34 43.87
N ASP A 916 7.51 -39.06 45.01
CA ASP A 916 7.56 -37.81 45.78
C ASP A 916 8.97 -37.46 46.31
N GLY A 917 9.33 -36.17 46.25
CA GLY A 917 10.51 -35.58 46.86
C GLY A 917 10.20 -34.84 48.17
N ASP A 918 10.95 -35.16 49.23
CA ASP A 918 10.85 -34.63 50.60
C ASP A 918 11.22 -33.13 50.75
N ASP A 919 10.57 -32.49 51.74
CA ASP A 919 10.73 -31.11 52.23
C ASP A 919 12.14 -30.75 52.76
N GLY A 920 12.50 -29.46 52.59
CA GLY A 920 13.64 -28.82 53.26
C GLY A 920 13.40 -27.34 53.59
N ASP A 921 13.36 -27.02 54.89
CA ASP A 921 13.15 -25.71 55.51
C ASP A 921 14.32 -24.69 55.40
N ASP A 922 13.93 -23.42 55.33
CA ASP A 922 14.43 -22.18 55.97
C ASP A 922 15.78 -21.47 55.66
N ASP A 923 15.63 -20.13 55.68
CA ASP A 923 16.54 -19.02 56.04
C ASP A 923 17.41 -18.29 54.98
N GLY A 924 16.97 -17.05 54.63
CA GLY A 924 17.89 -15.89 54.56
C GLY A 924 17.75 -14.87 53.40
N THR A 925 16.87 -13.86 53.54
CA THR A 925 16.97 -12.53 52.87
C THR A 925 18.06 -11.68 53.58
N PRO A 926 18.53 -10.47 53.11
CA PRO A 926 18.07 -9.66 51.96
C PRO A 926 19.16 -8.87 51.17
N GLY A 927 18.77 -8.28 50.02
CA GLY A 927 19.34 -6.98 49.62
C GLY A 927 19.06 -6.48 48.20
N PHE A 928 18.20 -5.44 48.10
CA PHE A 928 18.22 -4.22 47.25
C PHE A 928 18.70 -4.33 45.78
N GLY A 929 18.06 -3.76 44.76
CA GLY A 929 16.99 -2.77 44.62
C GLY A 929 16.93 -2.37 43.13
N VAL A 930 15.75 -2.34 42.53
CA VAL A 930 14.94 -1.14 42.20
C VAL A 930 15.26 -0.53 40.83
N ALA A 931 14.16 -0.30 40.10
CA ALA A 931 13.90 0.69 39.04
C ALA A 931 14.15 0.25 37.59
N VAL A 932 13.25 0.43 36.63
CA VAL A 932 11.86 0.95 36.58
C VAL A 932 11.24 0.36 35.30
N ALA A 933 10.06 -0.26 35.40
CA ALA A 933 9.10 -0.38 34.31
C ALA A 933 7.86 0.42 34.74
N MET A 934 7.53 1.45 33.98
CA MET A 934 6.39 2.32 34.26
C MET A 934 5.69 2.62 32.93
N ILE A 935 4.35 2.52 32.99
CA ILE A 935 3.34 2.97 32.01
C ILE A 935 2.84 1.87 31.06
N ALA A 936 1.86 1.10 31.54
CA ALA A 936 0.80 0.48 30.71
C ALA A 936 -0.35 -0.07 31.60
N LEU A 937 -0.85 0.71 32.57
CA LEU A 937 -2.01 0.25 33.37
C LEU A 937 -2.85 1.40 33.96
N LEU A 938 -3.36 2.24 33.08
CA LEU A 938 -4.41 3.23 33.39
C LEU A 938 -5.37 3.33 32.19
N GLY A 939 -6.48 2.60 32.23
CA GLY A 939 -7.50 2.76 31.18
C GLY A 939 -8.82 2.00 31.37
N ALA A 940 -8.85 0.88 32.11
CA ALA A 940 -10.07 0.09 32.22
C ALA A 940 -10.33 -0.45 33.63
N ALA A 941 -10.83 0.41 34.52
CA ALA A 941 -11.53 0.00 35.75
C ALA A 941 -12.32 1.18 36.34
N LEU A 942 -13.21 1.77 35.54
CA LEU A 942 -14.23 2.71 36.02
C LEU A 942 -15.60 2.04 36.04
N ILE A 943 -15.73 0.92 36.76
CA ILE A 943 -17.02 0.40 37.19
C ILE A 943 -16.94 -0.01 38.67
N ALA A 944 -17.92 0.50 39.42
CA ALA A 944 -18.38 0.01 40.71
C ALA A 944 -17.41 0.06 41.91
N LEU A 945 -17.40 1.20 42.60
CA LEU A 945 -17.68 1.21 44.05
C LEU A 945 -18.11 2.60 44.55
N ARG A 946 -19.41 2.84 44.42
CA ARG A 946 -20.17 3.85 45.15
C ARG A 946 -20.34 3.37 46.60
N ARG A 947 -19.70 4.04 47.58
CA ARG A 947 -20.31 4.55 48.85
C ARG A 947 -19.32 4.67 50.01
N ASN A 948 -19.43 5.83 50.68
CA ASN A 948 -19.19 6.11 52.10
C ASN A 948 -17.72 6.08 52.57
N ASP A 949 -17.16 7.06 53.28
CA ASP A 949 -17.68 8.14 54.12
C ASP A 949 -16.63 9.28 54.24
N ASN A 950 -17.16 10.50 54.46
CA ASN A 950 -16.56 11.77 54.92
C ASN A 950 -15.82 12.69 53.93
#